data_AF-A0A7C3INZ3-F1
#
_entry.id   AF-A0A7C3INZ3-F1
#
_cell.length_a   1.000
_cell.length_b   1.000
_cell.length_c   1.000
_cell.angle_alpha   90.00
_cell.angle_beta   90.00
_cell.angle_gamma   90.00
#
_symmetry.space_group_name_H-M   'P 1'
#
loop_
_entity.id
_entity.type
_entity.pdbx_description
1 polymer ?
#
loop_
_entity_poly.entity_id
_entity_poly.type
_entity_poly.pdbx_seq_one_letter_code
_entity_poly.pdbx_strand_id
1 'polypeptide(L)'
;MLNNLSLFLRRKKDFWVFLVLFFLTLFACRFLFVSNYFYAHDLDYNLSRGIEAFQMLKSGHFPLRWASGLNNGCGVPIFNFFYPLGYYLLALLYFLLGDIFLSWKILIFLSLFLGSWFFYLWAKNVTQDKLSSFVGSFLYLFAPYRFLLVFVRGSLEFLSYAIFPVVLFFLSCFLKEKSSNKKLLYLFAFTIFGSLFILSHNIVVMLVFPLLVLVSFASLLKVRNSGKKDFVALSFSFLSMLGLSSFFVGPALLERSYVRLGVSNIVDYRDHFPSLFQIFRSPWGYFFSVKGNNDGMSFMLGYSQWLVLFASLFLIFYLFKKRNKRYSSFWYNHFWLFFYFSLSVLSLFLLLPYSGFVWEEIKVLQEVQYPWRILGVSVFLVSALSVYVSLSLKGNKSLYLIFTIFLIFLALFGNRNHMRVWHTYEERKAWYKDLIYPYFMGTTTIGDEILAIGSNSLCSPEDKFVESSSVSNFSLVRRTPNFGIIKLTADKNIKDKVVFALEYFPGAYEFNINGKDKVPYKDCNGRVCIDASEFRDYNMISWRIVQTPIQKFFNLLSLLFLVLWFFIILASYTNKKIVFISLFLLVFLFLRFYNLDIRLPFGWDQERDAFFVRDIIGGKLTLIGPRVVGPNGFFLPPYFFYLLSSFYFLFKLNPLPSLVAFLFFYWVLFFVISMISLSKIFGNKVPFWFILVWSFLPGAIAIDRVPWNPLLVPLIFFLLLFLYYLYFKTRKLIIFFFLSLIYFLGISFHIESTFYLPFIVLALFRGGKNYLSKNLLLLFLSFILVFSPIFIFDIRHNFLNLNLILNFGKSAIQEGGLIEVWRNFLSIVFGFGFSKTISFVFYLFVLFVSFKFYLYEKDNLKKEILFILFSILVLSLFVFLFVYHFRPSEYYFNFSLPVFVLLFSFWFDKFLSTFKLRMIPIFLAILILLLKFSLPLYNPDNESIFYKEKVISSLKAVFENRNYDISLDIAEGKDAGFYYLLSFNNIGYNKKDGFPLIQIVSTSRQNCPINIKAYSLCFNPLDFGW
;
A
#
# COMPACT_ATOMS: atom_id res chain seq x y z
N MET A 1 -1.29 -13.46 17.50
CA MET A 1 -0.01 -13.57 16.76
C MET A 1 1.21 -13.47 17.68
N LEU A 2 1.19 -12.61 18.72
CA LEU A 2 2.28 -12.47 19.72
C LEU A 2 2.47 -13.68 20.66
N ASN A 3 1.42 -14.47 20.96
CA ASN A 3 1.57 -15.69 21.77
C ASN A 3 2.44 -16.79 21.11
N ASN A 4 2.73 -16.71 19.81
CA ASN A 4 3.58 -17.69 19.12
C ASN A 4 5.08 -17.35 19.13
N LEU A 5 5.50 -16.13 19.52
CA LEU A 5 6.92 -15.87 19.78
C LEU A 5 7.41 -16.60 21.04
N SER A 6 6.50 -16.92 21.98
CA SER A 6 6.81 -17.68 23.20
C SER A 6 7.22 -19.15 22.94
N LEU A 7 6.92 -19.70 21.75
CA LEU A 7 7.41 -21.00 21.31
C LEU A 7 8.91 -20.98 20.94
N PHE A 8 9.47 -19.79 20.68
CA PHE A 8 10.85 -19.61 20.21
C PHE A 8 11.89 -19.74 21.33
N LEU A 9 11.48 -19.50 22.59
CA LEU A 9 12.35 -19.56 23.78
C LEU A 9 12.07 -20.77 24.69
N ARG A 10 11.13 -21.64 24.32
CA ARG A 10 10.62 -22.72 25.20
C ARG A 10 11.58 -23.87 25.48
N ARG A 11 12.76 -23.91 24.85
CA ARG A 11 13.82 -24.87 25.19
C ARG A 11 14.96 -24.11 25.83
N LYS A 12 15.05 -24.16 27.18
CA LYS A 12 16.12 -23.54 28.00
C LYS A 12 17.54 -23.64 27.39
N LYS A 13 17.83 -24.72 26.66
CA LYS A 13 19.13 -24.98 26.02
C LYS A 13 19.41 -24.18 24.72
N ASP A 14 18.39 -23.71 24.01
CA ASP A 14 18.58 -22.92 22.77
C ASP A 14 18.82 -21.44 23.07
N PHE A 15 18.28 -20.96 24.19
CA PHE A 15 18.55 -19.63 24.72
C PHE A 15 20.03 -19.40 25.03
N TRP A 16 20.73 -20.40 25.58
CA TRP A 16 22.17 -20.31 25.83
C TRP A 16 22.98 -20.18 24.54
N VAL A 17 22.64 -20.94 23.49
CA VAL A 17 23.33 -20.80 22.19
C VAL A 17 23.07 -19.43 21.58
N PHE A 18 21.85 -18.91 21.72
CA PHE A 18 21.53 -17.54 21.30
C PHE A 18 22.42 -16.52 22.01
N LEU A 19 22.53 -16.59 23.34
CA LEU A 19 23.39 -15.69 24.13
C LEU A 19 24.87 -15.82 23.74
N VAL A 20 25.37 -17.05 23.59
CA VAL A 20 26.76 -17.29 23.17
C VAL A 20 27.02 -16.67 21.80
N LEU A 21 26.16 -16.89 20.80
CA LEU A 21 26.30 -16.28 19.48
C LEU A 21 26.17 -14.76 19.52
N PHE A 22 25.31 -14.22 20.39
CA PHE A 22 25.15 -12.78 20.58
C PHE A 22 26.45 -12.16 21.12
N PHE A 23 27.02 -12.70 22.19
CA PHE A 23 28.29 -12.21 22.76
C PHE A 23 29.48 -12.44 21.82
N LEU A 24 29.52 -13.55 21.08
CA LEU A 24 30.53 -13.76 20.04
C LEU A 24 30.41 -12.75 18.90
N THR A 25 29.19 -12.36 18.53
CA THR A 25 28.98 -11.32 17.51
C THR A 25 29.41 -9.95 18.05
N LEU A 26 29.11 -9.63 19.32
CA LEU A 26 29.62 -8.43 19.97
C LEU A 26 31.15 -8.41 19.99
N PHE A 27 31.78 -9.53 20.34
CA PHE A 27 33.23 -9.68 20.29
C PHE A 27 33.78 -9.44 18.88
N ALA A 28 33.14 -10.03 17.86
CA ALA A 28 33.52 -9.84 16.46
C ALA A 28 33.35 -8.38 16.00
N CYS A 29 32.33 -7.68 16.50
CA CYS A 29 32.01 -6.30 16.15
C CYS A 29 32.71 -5.26 17.02
N ARG A 30 33.50 -5.64 18.03
CA ARG A 30 34.01 -4.73 19.06
C ARG A 30 34.69 -3.47 18.50
N PHE A 31 35.43 -3.61 17.40
CA PHE A 31 36.14 -2.48 16.78
C PHE A 31 35.24 -1.56 15.94
N LEU A 32 34.04 -1.98 15.55
CA LEU A 32 33.05 -1.10 14.88
C LEU A 32 32.58 0.02 15.79
N PHE A 33 32.57 -0.23 17.10
CA PHE A 33 32.05 0.69 18.11
C PHE A 33 33.15 1.51 18.80
N VAL A 34 34.42 1.31 18.42
CA VAL A 34 35.55 2.09 18.97
C VAL A 34 35.59 3.51 18.40
N SER A 35 35.33 3.66 17.10
CA SER A 35 35.28 4.97 16.44
C SER A 35 33.86 5.30 15.99
N ASN A 36 33.50 6.59 15.95
CA ASN A 36 32.19 7.01 15.41
C ASN A 36 32.08 6.72 13.92
N TYR A 37 33.17 6.90 13.17
CA TYR A 37 33.28 6.62 11.74
C TYR A 37 34.53 5.76 11.46
N PHE A 38 34.49 4.98 10.38
CA PHE A 38 35.63 4.24 9.86
C PHE A 38 35.58 4.26 8.33
N TYR A 39 36.71 4.08 7.65
CA TYR A 39 36.71 4.01 6.19
C TYR A 39 36.52 2.58 5.68
N ALA A 40 35.74 2.45 4.60
CA ALA A 40 35.57 1.22 3.83
C ALA A 40 35.21 1.58 2.38
N HIS A 41 35.45 0.66 1.44
CA HIS A 41 35.33 0.91 -0.01
C HIS A 41 34.00 1.54 -0.45
N ASP A 42 32.87 0.99 0.02
CA ASP A 42 31.52 1.36 -0.41
C ASP A 42 30.73 2.11 0.68
N LEU A 43 31.33 2.38 1.85
CA LEU A 43 30.57 2.89 3.01
C LEU A 43 29.93 4.24 2.71
N ASP A 44 30.72 5.16 2.17
CA ASP A 44 30.32 6.55 1.93
C ASP A 44 29.16 6.63 0.92
N TYR A 45 29.18 5.75 -0.10
CA TYR A 45 28.10 5.59 -1.06
C TYR A 45 26.82 5.07 -0.40
N ASN A 46 26.94 4.05 0.45
CA ASN A 46 25.77 3.45 1.11
C ASN A 46 25.12 4.38 2.15
N LEU A 47 25.91 5.16 2.88
CA LEU A 47 25.39 6.16 3.83
C LEU A 47 24.62 7.27 3.10
N SER A 48 25.19 7.80 2.02
CA SER A 48 24.56 8.85 1.20
C SER A 48 23.23 8.39 0.62
N ARG A 49 23.19 7.17 0.04
CA ARG A 49 21.95 6.54 -0.43
C ARG A 49 20.95 6.28 0.70
N GLY A 50 21.42 5.95 1.90
CA GLY A 50 20.56 5.79 3.09
C GLY A 50 19.81 7.06 3.47
N ILE A 51 20.51 8.20 3.44
CA ILE A 51 19.93 9.53 3.70
C ILE A 51 18.91 9.88 2.62
N GLU A 52 19.26 9.70 1.34
CA GLU A 52 18.35 9.93 0.21
C GLU A 52 17.09 9.06 0.30
N ALA A 53 17.25 7.79 0.67
CA ALA A 53 16.12 6.88 0.88
C ALA A 53 15.19 7.38 1.99
N PHE A 54 15.75 7.85 3.11
CA PHE A 54 14.96 8.45 4.19
C PHE A 54 14.21 9.71 3.73
N GLN A 55 14.89 10.62 3.02
CA GLN A 55 14.27 11.85 2.51
C GLN A 55 13.13 11.55 1.54
N MET A 56 13.33 10.59 0.63
CA MET A 56 12.33 10.18 -0.36
C MET A 56 11.09 9.55 0.31
N LEU A 57 11.29 8.67 1.29
CA LEU A 57 10.20 8.08 2.07
C LEU A 57 9.45 9.13 2.90
N LYS A 58 10.17 10.06 3.53
CA LYS A 58 9.57 11.18 4.27
C LYS A 58 8.72 12.08 3.36
N SER A 59 9.06 12.18 2.08
CA SER A 59 8.30 12.92 1.07
C SER A 59 7.06 12.17 0.53
N GLY A 60 6.78 10.95 1.03
CA GLY A 60 5.63 10.15 0.64
C GLY A 60 5.82 9.35 -0.65
N HIS A 61 7.06 9.20 -1.14
CA HIS A 61 7.35 8.44 -2.36
C HIS A 61 7.69 6.98 -2.01
N PHE A 62 6.79 6.06 -2.37
CA PHE A 62 6.98 4.62 -2.21
C PHE A 62 6.47 3.87 -3.45
N PRO A 63 7.19 2.85 -3.95
CA PRO A 63 8.52 2.40 -3.56
C PRO A 63 9.63 3.44 -3.83
N LEU A 64 10.83 3.24 -3.26
CA LEU A 64 12.03 4.03 -3.56
C LEU A 64 12.36 3.99 -5.07
N ARG A 65 12.57 5.16 -5.68
CA ARG A 65 12.87 5.31 -7.12
C ARG A 65 14.04 6.24 -7.38
N TRP A 66 13.98 7.44 -6.81
CA TRP A 66 14.87 8.54 -7.14
C TRP A 66 15.69 8.97 -5.93
N ALA A 67 16.90 9.48 -6.17
CA ALA A 67 17.75 10.13 -5.19
C ALA A 67 18.08 11.53 -5.70
N SER A 68 17.38 12.54 -5.19
CA SER A 68 17.45 13.93 -5.69
C SER A 68 18.72 14.66 -5.33
N GLY A 69 19.37 14.28 -4.23
CA GLY A 69 20.62 14.90 -3.79
C GLY A 69 21.86 14.37 -4.51
N LEU A 70 21.79 13.23 -5.19
CA LEU A 70 22.94 12.71 -5.93
C LEU A 70 23.17 13.47 -7.24
N ASN A 71 24.35 13.29 -7.84
CA ASN A 71 24.79 13.99 -9.05
C ASN A 71 24.70 15.50 -8.89
N ASN A 72 25.32 16.05 -7.84
CA ASN A 72 25.32 17.49 -7.53
C ASN A 72 23.91 18.14 -7.52
N GLY A 73 22.90 17.36 -7.16
CA GLY A 73 21.51 17.81 -7.11
C GLY A 73 20.73 17.70 -8.40
N CYS A 74 21.32 17.23 -9.49
CA CYS A 74 20.53 16.85 -10.67
C CYS A 74 19.60 15.65 -10.38
N GLY A 75 19.98 14.82 -9.41
CA GLY A 75 19.25 13.64 -8.97
C GLY A 75 19.37 12.47 -9.94
N VAL A 76 19.25 11.22 -9.45
CA VAL A 76 19.39 10.03 -10.29
C VAL A 76 18.47 8.87 -9.86
N PRO A 77 18.11 7.94 -10.75
CA PRO A 77 17.24 6.79 -10.46
C PRO A 77 17.96 5.61 -9.76
N ILE A 78 18.85 5.89 -8.79
CA ILE A 78 19.73 4.86 -8.21
C ILE A 78 18.97 3.65 -7.63
N PHE A 79 17.81 3.88 -7.00
CA PHE A 79 17.02 2.83 -6.34
C PHE A 79 16.26 1.92 -7.33
N ASN A 80 16.20 2.28 -8.61
CA ASN A 80 15.67 1.39 -9.65
C ASN A 80 16.64 0.29 -10.03
N PHE A 81 17.95 0.49 -9.83
CA PHE A 81 18.99 -0.43 -10.30
C PHE A 81 19.77 -1.08 -9.14
N PHE A 82 19.83 -0.43 -7.99
CA PHE A 82 20.53 -0.93 -6.81
C PHE A 82 19.57 -1.49 -5.75
N TYR A 83 19.92 -2.66 -5.25
CA TYR A 83 19.23 -3.46 -4.23
C TYR A 83 18.63 -2.63 -3.08
N PRO A 84 17.30 -2.46 -2.99
CA PRO A 84 16.71 -1.44 -2.15
C PRO A 84 16.55 -1.84 -0.68
N LEU A 85 16.64 -3.13 -0.33
CA LEU A 85 16.35 -3.59 1.04
C LEU A 85 17.26 -2.95 2.09
N GLY A 86 18.56 -2.86 1.80
CA GLY A 86 19.52 -2.25 2.72
C GLY A 86 19.15 -0.80 3.04
N TYR A 87 18.71 -0.04 2.04
CA TYR A 87 18.32 1.36 2.21
C TYR A 87 16.97 1.52 2.93
N TYR A 88 16.01 0.62 2.71
CA TYR A 88 14.78 0.59 3.52
C TYR A 88 15.09 0.36 5.01
N LEU A 89 15.95 -0.61 5.32
CA LEU A 89 16.34 -0.91 6.70
C LEU A 89 17.14 0.24 7.32
N LEU A 90 18.06 0.83 6.55
CA LEU A 90 18.88 1.95 7.01
C LEU A 90 18.03 3.20 7.26
N ALA A 91 17.09 3.53 6.37
CA ALA A 91 16.16 4.64 6.55
C ALA A 91 15.25 4.43 7.78
N LEU A 92 14.80 3.19 8.03
CA LEU A 92 14.03 2.86 9.23
C LEU A 92 14.86 3.03 10.51
N LEU A 93 16.09 2.51 10.54
CA LEU A 93 16.99 2.66 11.69
C LEU A 93 17.33 4.13 11.93
N TYR A 94 17.59 4.89 10.87
CA TYR A 94 17.87 6.32 10.96
C TYR A 94 16.68 7.11 11.51
N PHE A 95 15.46 6.78 11.07
CA PHE A 95 14.24 7.37 11.64
C PHE A 95 14.10 7.11 13.14
N LEU A 96 14.48 5.92 13.62
CA LEU A 96 14.36 5.53 15.02
C LEU A 96 15.49 6.09 15.91
N LEU A 97 16.70 6.22 15.37
CA LEU A 97 17.91 6.51 16.15
C LEU A 97 18.42 7.94 15.97
N GLY A 98 18.07 8.61 14.87
CA GLY A 98 18.56 9.94 14.53
C GLY A 98 20.04 10.02 14.12
N ASP A 99 20.77 8.89 14.07
CA ASP A 99 22.19 8.81 13.73
C ASP A 99 22.42 7.74 12.64
N ILE A 100 22.91 8.17 11.47
CA ILE A 100 23.12 7.31 10.30
C ILE A 100 24.28 6.32 10.49
N PHE A 101 25.34 6.71 11.21
CA PHE A 101 26.49 5.87 11.48
C PHE A 101 26.14 4.77 12.49
N LEU A 102 25.43 5.13 13.55
CA LEU A 102 24.92 4.15 14.51
C LEU A 102 23.96 3.18 13.82
N SER A 103 23.07 3.69 12.96
CA SER A 103 22.15 2.88 12.15
C SER A 103 22.88 1.85 11.29
N TRP A 104 23.96 2.26 10.61
CA TRP A 104 24.79 1.37 9.81
C TRP A 104 25.49 0.29 10.64
N LYS A 105 26.09 0.65 11.78
CA LYS A 105 26.75 -0.31 12.69
C LYS A 105 25.77 -1.33 13.26
N ILE A 106 24.57 -0.90 13.62
CA ILE A 106 23.50 -1.80 14.08
C ILE A 106 23.07 -2.72 12.95
N LEU A 107 22.95 -2.22 11.71
CA LEU A 107 22.61 -3.05 10.55
C LEU A 107 23.67 -4.14 10.31
N ILE A 108 24.96 -3.81 10.43
CA ILE A 108 26.06 -4.78 10.37
C ILE A 108 25.94 -5.81 11.49
N PHE A 109 25.79 -5.36 12.74
CA PHE A 109 25.67 -6.23 13.90
C PHE A 109 24.52 -7.23 13.74
N LEU A 110 23.33 -6.72 13.38
CA LEU A 110 22.15 -7.53 13.12
C LEU A 110 22.39 -8.53 11.98
N SER A 111 23.09 -8.13 10.93
CA SER A 111 23.38 -9.02 9.80
C SER A 111 24.32 -10.17 10.17
N LEU A 112 25.37 -9.89 10.94
CA LEU A 112 26.27 -10.94 11.43
C LEU A 112 25.54 -11.86 12.41
N PHE A 113 24.81 -11.29 13.37
CA PHE A 113 24.10 -12.05 14.40
C PHE A 113 22.98 -12.92 13.81
N LEU A 114 22.07 -12.32 13.04
CA LEU A 114 20.93 -13.03 12.46
C LEU A 114 21.39 -14.08 11.46
N GLY A 115 22.41 -13.77 10.64
CA GLY A 115 23.00 -14.74 9.71
C GLY A 115 23.48 -16.00 10.44
N SER A 116 24.28 -15.85 11.49
CA SER A 116 24.80 -16.98 12.27
C SER A 116 23.73 -17.67 13.11
N TRP A 117 22.81 -16.93 13.71
CA TRP A 117 21.70 -17.50 14.49
C TRP A 117 20.77 -18.34 13.62
N PHE A 118 20.33 -17.83 12.48
CA PHE A 118 19.46 -18.58 11.57
C PHE A 118 20.20 -19.72 10.86
N PHE A 119 21.52 -19.60 10.65
CA PHE A 119 22.35 -20.74 10.23
C PHE A 119 22.28 -21.87 11.26
N TYR A 120 22.50 -21.57 12.55
CA TYR A 120 22.39 -22.55 13.62
C TYR A 120 20.99 -23.17 13.65
N LEU A 121 19.93 -22.36 13.58
CA LEU A 121 18.56 -22.86 13.60
C LEU A 121 18.25 -23.76 12.41
N TRP A 122 18.66 -23.38 11.20
CA TRP A 122 18.51 -24.18 9.99
C TRP A 122 19.26 -25.52 10.11
N ALA A 123 20.56 -25.47 10.40
CA ALA A 123 21.41 -26.66 10.51
C ALA A 123 20.89 -27.60 11.60
N LYS A 124 20.52 -27.06 12.77
CA LYS A 124 19.95 -27.84 13.87
C LYS A 124 18.61 -28.43 13.48
N ASN A 125 17.78 -27.66 12.78
CA ASN A 125 16.51 -28.19 12.33
C ASN A 125 16.81 -29.37 11.39
N VAL A 126 17.60 -29.22 10.33
CA VAL A 126 17.87 -30.31 9.38
C VAL A 126 18.52 -31.54 10.04
N THR A 127 19.49 -31.35 10.94
CA THR A 127 20.34 -32.45 11.45
C THR A 127 19.95 -32.98 12.82
N GLN A 128 19.14 -32.25 13.59
CA GLN A 128 18.79 -32.52 14.99
C GLN A 128 19.98 -32.52 15.96
N ASP A 129 21.18 -32.10 15.54
CA ASP A 129 22.36 -32.01 16.41
C ASP A 129 22.73 -30.57 16.71
N LYS A 130 22.81 -30.23 18.00
CA LYS A 130 23.08 -28.86 18.43
C LYS A 130 24.54 -28.46 18.27
N LEU A 131 25.47 -29.33 18.65
CA LEU A 131 26.88 -28.96 18.69
C LEU A 131 27.45 -28.86 17.27
N SER A 132 27.13 -29.81 16.39
CA SER A 132 27.53 -29.74 14.98
C SER A 132 26.96 -28.51 14.28
N SER A 133 25.72 -28.13 14.62
CA SER A 133 25.08 -26.92 14.08
C SER A 133 25.68 -25.63 14.63
N PHE A 134 26.10 -25.64 15.91
CA PHE A 134 26.84 -24.53 16.50
C PHE A 134 28.20 -24.35 15.84
N VAL A 135 28.94 -25.45 15.58
CA VAL A 135 30.21 -25.40 14.86
C VAL A 135 30.05 -24.76 13.49
N GLY A 136 29.08 -25.20 12.69
CA GLY A 136 28.83 -24.58 11.39
C GLY A 136 28.46 -23.09 11.48
N SER A 137 27.62 -22.71 12.43
CA SER A 137 27.26 -21.31 12.68
C SER A 137 28.44 -20.46 13.13
N PHE A 138 29.32 -21.01 13.97
CA PHE A 138 30.54 -20.38 14.45
C PHE A 138 31.53 -20.14 13.30
N LEU A 139 31.77 -21.15 12.46
CA LEU A 139 32.63 -21.03 11.29
C LEU A 139 32.06 -20.04 10.25
N TYR A 140 30.73 -19.97 10.16
CA TYR A 140 30.07 -18.97 9.32
C TYR A 140 30.23 -17.55 9.86
N LEU A 141 30.18 -17.35 11.19
CA LEU A 141 30.40 -16.05 11.83
C LEU A 141 31.85 -15.57 11.66
N PHE A 142 32.82 -16.44 11.97
CA PHE A 142 34.25 -16.16 11.98
C PHE A 142 34.93 -16.50 10.65
N ALA A 143 34.25 -16.35 9.52
CA ALA A 143 34.88 -16.48 8.21
C ALA A 143 35.57 -15.16 7.81
N PRO A 144 36.83 -15.19 7.31
CA PRO A 144 37.55 -13.97 6.93
C PRO A 144 36.77 -13.09 5.94
N TYR A 145 36.10 -13.71 4.95
CA TYR A 145 35.30 -12.97 3.98
C TYR A 145 34.11 -12.21 4.61
N ARG A 146 33.51 -12.73 5.68
CA ARG A 146 32.41 -12.02 6.38
C ARG A 146 32.91 -10.74 7.04
N PHE A 147 34.12 -10.78 7.58
CA PHE A 147 34.81 -9.59 8.10
C PHE A 147 35.24 -8.66 6.97
N LEU A 148 35.69 -9.19 5.83
CA LEU A 148 36.10 -8.38 4.68
C LEU A 148 34.93 -7.54 4.16
N LEU A 149 33.75 -8.14 4.02
CA LEU A 149 32.53 -7.45 3.58
C LEU A 149 32.17 -6.25 4.47
N VAL A 150 32.43 -6.37 5.77
CA VAL A 150 32.04 -5.38 6.78
C VAL A 150 33.12 -4.32 6.99
N PHE A 151 34.35 -4.75 7.25
CA PHE A 151 35.43 -3.88 7.73
C PHE A 151 36.27 -3.25 6.62
N VAL A 152 36.36 -3.93 5.46
CA VAL A 152 37.16 -3.44 4.33
C VAL A 152 36.27 -2.87 3.25
N ARG A 153 35.22 -3.62 2.88
CA ARG A 153 34.32 -3.20 1.80
C ARG A 153 33.21 -2.27 2.25
N GLY A 154 32.62 -2.49 3.43
CA GLY A 154 31.42 -1.75 3.84
C GLY A 154 30.26 -1.96 2.86
N SER A 155 30.16 -3.16 2.27
CA SER A 155 29.23 -3.47 1.19
C SER A 155 27.98 -4.18 1.72
N LEU A 156 26.79 -3.78 1.24
CA LEU A 156 25.51 -4.39 1.64
C LEU A 156 25.38 -5.89 1.28
N GLU A 157 26.33 -6.48 0.55
CA GLU A 157 26.43 -7.93 0.37
C GLU A 157 26.36 -8.71 1.70
N PHE A 158 26.86 -8.14 2.81
CA PHE A 158 26.78 -8.79 4.11
C PHE A 158 25.34 -9.14 4.52
N LEU A 159 24.35 -8.37 4.05
CA LEU A 159 22.94 -8.52 4.35
C LEU A 159 22.35 -9.72 3.61
N SER A 160 22.72 -9.95 2.35
CA SER A 160 22.28 -11.11 1.56
C SER A 160 22.70 -12.42 2.23
N TYR A 161 23.95 -12.47 2.69
CA TYR A 161 24.49 -13.59 3.44
C TYR A 161 23.89 -13.70 4.86
N ALA A 162 23.26 -12.66 5.40
CA ALA A 162 22.48 -12.76 6.62
C ALA A 162 21.09 -13.36 6.38
N ILE A 163 20.43 -12.96 5.29
CA ILE A 163 19.06 -13.38 4.95
C ILE A 163 19.04 -14.81 4.41
N PHE A 164 20.05 -15.22 3.67
CA PHE A 164 20.07 -16.55 3.05
C PHE A 164 19.85 -17.72 4.06
N PRO A 165 20.54 -17.77 5.22
CA PRO A 165 20.22 -18.74 6.28
C PRO A 165 18.78 -18.64 6.82
N VAL A 166 18.19 -17.45 6.86
CA VAL A 166 16.79 -17.24 7.28
C VAL A 166 15.84 -17.95 6.30
N VAL A 167 16.09 -17.80 5.00
CA VAL A 167 15.31 -18.48 3.95
C VAL A 167 15.40 -19.99 4.12
N LEU A 168 16.61 -20.53 4.30
CA LEU A 168 16.83 -21.96 4.50
C LEU A 168 16.19 -22.49 5.80
N PHE A 169 16.17 -21.68 6.87
CA PHE A 169 15.48 -22.04 8.10
C PHE A 169 13.97 -22.22 7.86
N PHE A 170 13.30 -21.28 7.18
CA PHE A 170 11.87 -21.41 6.89
C PHE A 170 11.55 -22.55 5.93
N LEU A 171 12.42 -22.79 4.93
CA LEU A 171 12.36 -24.00 4.10
C LEU A 171 12.38 -25.27 4.97
N SER A 172 13.32 -25.37 5.91
CA SER A 172 13.44 -26.54 6.78
C SER A 172 12.22 -26.71 7.71
N CYS A 173 11.59 -25.61 8.13
CA CYS A 173 10.35 -25.64 8.90
C CYS A 173 9.17 -26.14 8.04
N PHE A 174 9.04 -25.62 6.81
CA PHE A 174 8.03 -26.07 5.84
C PHE A 174 8.13 -27.56 5.56
N LEU A 175 9.34 -28.09 5.32
CA LEU A 175 9.54 -29.50 4.96
C LEU A 175 9.25 -30.48 6.11
N LYS A 176 9.30 -30.02 7.37
CA LYS A 176 9.07 -30.85 8.56
C LYS A 176 7.68 -30.73 9.16
N GLU A 177 7.00 -29.63 8.90
CA GLU A 177 5.70 -29.35 9.50
C GLU A 177 4.63 -30.30 8.93
N LYS A 178 3.85 -30.89 9.83
CA LYS A 178 2.78 -31.83 9.47
C LYS A 178 1.43 -31.13 9.37
N SER A 179 1.22 -30.05 10.12
CA SER A 179 -0.02 -29.26 10.06
C SER A 179 -0.09 -28.45 8.77
N SER A 180 -1.15 -28.64 7.98
CA SER A 180 -1.34 -27.94 6.70
C SER A 180 -1.27 -26.41 6.84
N ASN A 181 -1.89 -25.86 7.88
CA ASN A 181 -1.97 -24.42 8.09
C ASN A 181 -0.62 -23.83 8.50
N LYS A 182 0.08 -24.46 9.45
CA LYS A 182 1.42 -24.02 9.85
C LYS A 182 2.43 -24.21 8.71
N LYS A 183 2.30 -25.30 7.95
CA LYS A 183 3.12 -25.57 6.77
C LYS A 183 2.99 -24.45 5.74
N LEU A 184 1.76 -23.99 5.49
CA LEU A 184 1.51 -22.84 4.62
C LEU A 184 2.13 -21.55 5.16
N LEU A 185 2.06 -21.27 6.48
CA LEU A 185 2.74 -20.10 7.06
C LEU A 185 4.26 -20.16 6.89
N TYR A 186 4.88 -21.32 7.08
CA TYR A 186 6.32 -21.46 6.85
C TYR A 186 6.68 -21.30 5.37
N LEU A 187 5.82 -21.76 4.46
CA LEU A 187 6.00 -21.55 3.03
C LEU A 187 5.86 -20.07 2.64
N PHE A 188 4.90 -19.36 3.24
CA PHE A 188 4.77 -17.92 3.07
C PHE A 188 5.99 -17.17 3.62
N ALA A 189 6.46 -17.53 4.82
CA ALA A 189 7.66 -16.95 5.40
C ALA A 189 8.89 -17.23 4.52
N PHE A 190 9.06 -18.46 4.02
CA PHE A 190 10.08 -18.81 3.03
C PHE A 190 10.01 -17.89 1.81
N THR A 191 8.81 -17.65 1.28
CA THR A 191 8.58 -16.78 0.13
C THR A 191 8.91 -15.31 0.43
N ILE A 192 8.46 -14.75 1.56
CA ILE A 192 8.77 -13.38 1.96
C ILE A 192 10.28 -13.20 2.12
N PHE A 193 10.94 -14.05 2.92
CA PHE A 193 12.37 -13.94 3.15
C PHE A 193 13.18 -14.20 1.88
N GLY A 194 12.69 -15.06 0.97
CA GLY A 194 13.28 -15.24 -0.35
C GLY A 194 13.14 -14.00 -1.24
N SER A 195 12.02 -13.29 -1.16
CA SER A 195 11.85 -12.00 -1.84
C SER A 195 12.76 -10.92 -1.25
N LEU A 196 12.86 -10.83 0.08
CA LEU A 196 13.82 -9.95 0.76
C LEU A 196 15.27 -10.29 0.38
N PHE A 197 15.59 -11.58 0.23
CA PHE A 197 16.88 -12.01 -0.28
C PHE A 197 17.12 -11.47 -1.70
N ILE A 198 16.16 -11.54 -2.62
CA ILE A 198 16.29 -10.95 -3.97
C ILE A 198 16.55 -9.43 -3.91
N LEU A 199 15.88 -8.72 -2.99
CA LEU A 199 16.02 -7.28 -2.82
C LEU A 199 17.30 -6.85 -2.07
N SER A 200 18.09 -7.80 -1.56
CA SER A 200 19.23 -7.52 -0.66
C SER A 200 20.52 -7.14 -1.38
N HIS A 201 20.87 -7.86 -2.46
CA HIS A 201 22.02 -7.56 -3.31
C HIS A 201 21.97 -8.34 -4.63
N ASN A 202 21.88 -7.64 -5.76
CA ASN A 202 21.66 -8.21 -7.09
C ASN A 202 22.67 -9.33 -7.43
N ILE A 203 23.97 -9.06 -7.23
CA ILE A 203 25.06 -9.98 -7.62
C ILE A 203 25.13 -11.21 -6.70
N VAL A 204 24.91 -11.05 -5.40
CA VAL A 204 24.88 -12.20 -4.47
C VAL A 204 23.68 -13.09 -4.78
N VAL A 205 22.53 -12.49 -5.10
CA VAL A 205 21.33 -13.22 -5.53
C VAL A 205 21.60 -14.00 -6.81
N MET A 206 22.26 -13.42 -7.80
CA MET A 206 22.64 -14.11 -9.02
C MET A 206 23.49 -15.37 -8.75
N LEU A 207 24.42 -15.29 -7.80
CA LEU A 207 25.29 -16.42 -7.43
C LEU A 207 24.59 -17.46 -6.53
N VAL A 208 23.76 -17.03 -5.57
CA VAL A 208 23.24 -17.87 -4.49
C VAL A 208 21.80 -18.35 -4.74
N PHE A 209 21.01 -17.69 -5.59
CA PHE A 209 19.65 -18.12 -5.92
C PHE A 209 19.62 -19.50 -6.63
N PRO A 210 20.52 -19.82 -7.59
CA PRO A 210 20.60 -21.19 -8.12
C PRO A 210 20.90 -22.22 -7.03
N LEU A 211 21.79 -21.89 -6.09
CA LEU A 211 22.07 -22.74 -4.93
C LEU A 211 20.84 -22.92 -4.04
N LEU A 212 20.06 -21.86 -3.80
CA LEU A 212 18.80 -21.93 -3.05
C LEU A 212 17.82 -22.92 -3.69
N VAL A 213 17.64 -22.83 -5.01
CA VAL A 213 16.78 -23.74 -5.79
C VAL A 213 17.26 -25.17 -5.64
N LEU A 214 18.55 -25.43 -5.90
CA LEU A 214 19.17 -26.75 -5.81
C LEU A 214 19.00 -27.36 -4.41
N VAL A 215 19.34 -26.63 -3.35
CA VAL A 215 19.20 -27.08 -1.95
C VAL A 215 17.73 -27.35 -1.61
N SER A 216 16.80 -26.52 -2.10
CA SER A 216 15.36 -26.65 -1.81
C SER A 216 14.77 -27.93 -2.41
N PHE A 217 15.03 -28.19 -3.69
CA PHE A 217 14.53 -29.39 -4.35
C PHE A 217 15.27 -30.66 -3.89
N ALA A 218 16.59 -30.61 -3.66
CA ALA A 218 17.32 -31.73 -3.05
C ALA A 218 16.78 -32.07 -1.65
N SER A 219 16.44 -31.06 -0.84
CA SER A 219 15.82 -31.24 0.47
C SER A 219 14.42 -31.84 0.37
N LEU A 220 13.62 -31.41 -0.61
CA LEU A 220 12.29 -31.96 -0.86
C LEU A 220 12.36 -33.45 -1.22
N LEU A 221 13.26 -33.84 -2.14
CA LEU A 221 13.44 -35.23 -2.56
C LEU A 221 13.87 -36.18 -1.42
N LYS A 222 14.49 -35.64 -0.37
CA LYS A 222 14.87 -36.41 0.84
C LYS A 222 13.71 -36.70 1.77
N VAL A 223 12.59 -35.98 1.67
CA VAL A 223 11.43 -36.14 2.54
C VAL A 223 10.58 -37.32 2.06
N ARG A 224 10.53 -38.41 2.83
CA ARG A 224 9.83 -39.66 2.47
C ARG A 224 8.35 -39.49 2.08
N ASN A 225 7.66 -38.48 2.64
CA ASN A 225 6.23 -38.26 2.42
C ASN A 225 5.92 -37.01 1.56
N SER A 226 6.93 -36.39 0.92
CA SER A 226 6.66 -35.26 0.03
C SER A 226 6.00 -35.75 -1.25
N GLY A 227 4.88 -35.14 -1.63
CA GLY A 227 4.16 -35.45 -2.88
C GLY A 227 4.12 -34.29 -3.86
N LYS A 228 3.40 -34.48 -4.98
CA LYS A 228 3.19 -33.46 -6.04
C LYS A 228 2.73 -32.10 -5.49
N LYS A 229 1.92 -32.09 -4.42
CA LYS A 229 1.43 -30.85 -3.79
C LYS A 229 2.57 -29.99 -3.22
N ASP A 230 3.55 -30.60 -2.57
CA ASP A 230 4.67 -29.87 -1.97
C ASP A 230 5.62 -29.34 -3.05
N PHE A 231 5.83 -30.11 -4.11
CA PHE A 231 6.59 -29.67 -5.29
C PHE A 231 5.95 -28.45 -5.95
N VAL A 232 4.63 -28.49 -6.19
CA VAL A 232 3.88 -27.37 -6.78
C VAL A 232 3.92 -26.17 -5.84
N ALA A 233 3.72 -26.36 -4.54
CA ALA A 233 3.74 -25.27 -3.56
C ALA A 233 5.12 -24.60 -3.47
N LEU A 234 6.20 -25.38 -3.50
CA LEU A 234 7.57 -24.87 -3.51
C LEU A 234 7.89 -24.14 -4.82
N SER A 235 7.48 -24.68 -5.96
CA SER A 235 7.65 -24.04 -7.27
C SER A 235 6.90 -22.70 -7.35
N PHE A 236 5.65 -22.69 -6.86
CA PHE A 236 4.85 -21.47 -6.75
C PHE A 236 5.49 -20.44 -5.81
N SER A 237 6.19 -20.88 -4.77
CA SER A 237 6.91 -19.99 -3.85
C SER A 237 8.09 -19.30 -4.56
N PHE A 238 8.87 -20.01 -5.38
CA PHE A 238 9.94 -19.39 -6.17
C PHE A 238 9.40 -18.37 -7.18
N LEU A 239 8.31 -18.70 -7.88
CA LEU A 239 7.63 -17.73 -8.75
C LEU A 239 7.15 -16.51 -7.96
N SER A 240 6.59 -16.74 -6.76
CA SER A 240 6.13 -15.68 -5.89
C SER A 240 7.26 -14.82 -5.32
N MET A 241 8.46 -15.35 -5.09
CA MET A 241 9.62 -14.55 -4.67
C MET A 241 9.96 -13.48 -5.71
N LEU A 242 9.98 -13.87 -7.00
CA LEU A 242 10.15 -12.97 -8.13
C LEU A 242 8.96 -12.00 -8.25
N GLY A 243 7.75 -12.51 -8.09
CA GLY A 243 6.52 -11.70 -8.08
C GLY A 243 6.54 -10.60 -7.02
N LEU A 244 6.83 -10.93 -5.76
CA LEU A 244 6.90 -9.98 -4.63
C LEU A 244 8.09 -9.02 -4.68
N SER A 245 9.15 -9.35 -5.41
CA SER A 245 10.30 -8.46 -5.63
C SER A 245 10.20 -7.70 -6.98
N SER A 246 9.13 -7.94 -7.75
CA SER A 246 9.01 -7.46 -9.11
C SER A 246 8.96 -5.94 -9.23
N PHE A 247 8.48 -5.23 -8.21
CA PHE A 247 8.51 -3.76 -8.14
C PHE A 247 9.93 -3.18 -8.33
N PHE A 248 10.96 -3.96 -7.96
CA PHE A 248 12.37 -3.61 -8.19
C PHE A 248 12.93 -4.36 -9.40
N VAL A 249 12.78 -5.69 -9.46
CA VAL A 249 13.41 -6.52 -10.50
C VAL A 249 12.93 -6.15 -11.91
N GLY A 250 11.65 -5.84 -12.08
CA GLY A 250 11.09 -5.46 -13.38
C GLY A 250 11.72 -4.17 -13.94
N PRO A 251 11.61 -3.03 -13.21
CA PRO A 251 12.27 -1.78 -13.61
C PRO A 251 13.79 -1.91 -13.77
N ALA A 252 14.48 -2.62 -12.87
CA ALA A 252 15.92 -2.81 -12.95
C ALA A 252 16.37 -3.47 -14.27
N LEU A 253 15.56 -4.38 -14.82
CA LEU A 253 15.87 -5.08 -16.07
C LEU A 253 15.41 -4.29 -17.31
N LEU A 254 14.21 -3.73 -17.27
CA LEU A 254 13.58 -3.12 -18.46
C LEU A 254 13.95 -1.65 -18.67
N GLU A 255 14.30 -0.93 -17.60
CA GLU A 255 14.70 0.48 -17.67
C GLU A 255 16.23 0.63 -17.71
N ARG A 256 16.99 -0.48 -17.72
CA ARG A 256 18.46 -0.49 -17.81
C ARG A 256 18.97 0.25 -19.05
N SER A 257 18.23 0.17 -20.16
CA SER A 257 18.57 0.82 -21.42
C SER A 257 18.52 2.36 -21.38
N TYR A 258 17.92 2.95 -20.34
CA TYR A 258 17.85 4.41 -20.18
C TYR A 258 19.08 5.00 -19.49
N VAL A 259 19.93 4.16 -18.91
CA VAL A 259 21.14 4.56 -18.19
C VAL A 259 22.37 3.92 -18.81
N ARG A 260 23.56 4.39 -18.44
CA ARG A 260 24.86 3.91 -18.94
C ARG A 260 25.33 2.59 -18.29
N LEU A 261 24.44 1.84 -17.67
CA LEU A 261 24.77 0.65 -16.89
C LEU A 261 25.26 -0.51 -17.77
N GLY A 262 26.57 -0.79 -17.70
CA GLY A 262 27.26 -1.79 -18.51
C GLY A 262 27.72 -1.31 -19.89
N VAL A 263 27.72 0.01 -20.14
CA VAL A 263 28.27 0.61 -21.37
C VAL A 263 29.80 0.75 -21.30
N SER A 264 30.34 0.98 -20.09
CA SER A 264 31.77 1.03 -19.82
C SER A 264 32.22 -0.27 -19.16
N ASN A 265 33.12 -1.04 -19.80
CA ASN A 265 33.83 -2.15 -19.15
C ASN A 265 34.90 -1.58 -18.21
N ILE A 266 34.47 -1.03 -17.07
CA ILE A 266 35.38 -0.40 -16.09
C ILE A 266 36.24 -1.48 -15.39
N VAL A 267 35.71 -2.70 -15.28
CA VAL A 267 36.34 -3.83 -14.58
C VAL A 267 36.30 -5.06 -15.48
N ASP A 268 37.47 -5.58 -15.87
CA ASP A 268 37.57 -6.89 -16.52
C ASP A 268 37.78 -7.99 -15.47
N TYR A 269 36.84 -8.92 -15.39
CA TYR A 269 36.90 -10.03 -14.43
C TYR A 269 38.16 -10.88 -14.57
N ARG A 270 38.77 -10.93 -15.76
CA ARG A 270 40.00 -11.70 -16.04
C ARG A 270 41.19 -11.24 -15.22
N ASP A 271 41.22 -9.96 -14.84
CA ASP A 271 42.31 -9.39 -14.06
C ASP A 271 42.13 -9.62 -12.55
N HIS A 272 40.97 -10.13 -12.10
CA HIS A 272 40.61 -10.18 -10.68
C HIS A 272 40.40 -11.61 -10.13
N PHE A 273 40.95 -12.62 -10.80
CA PHE A 273 40.98 -13.99 -10.27
C PHE A 273 42.02 -14.13 -9.15
N PRO A 274 41.64 -14.56 -7.92
CA PRO A 274 42.60 -14.92 -6.89
C PRO A 274 43.47 -16.10 -7.30
N SER A 275 44.74 -16.07 -6.90
CA SER A 275 45.58 -17.26 -6.92
C SER A 275 45.22 -18.26 -5.81
N LEU A 276 45.57 -19.53 -6.01
CA LEU A 276 45.39 -20.56 -4.97
C LEU A 276 46.07 -20.18 -3.65
N PHE A 277 47.25 -19.53 -3.74
CA PHE A 277 47.97 -19.05 -2.58
C PHE A 277 47.16 -17.98 -1.83
N GLN A 278 46.57 -17.00 -2.52
CA GLN A 278 45.76 -15.96 -1.88
C GLN A 278 44.52 -16.54 -1.15
N ILE A 279 43.89 -17.57 -1.71
CA ILE A 279 42.75 -18.26 -1.07
C ILE A 279 43.18 -18.98 0.23
N PHE A 280 44.41 -19.50 0.28
CA PHE A 280 44.98 -20.09 1.48
C PHE A 280 45.46 -19.03 2.47
N ARG A 281 46.23 -18.04 1.99
CA ARG A 281 46.81 -16.93 2.74
C ARG A 281 46.90 -15.67 1.87
N SER A 282 46.22 -14.62 2.31
CA SER A 282 46.37 -13.26 1.78
C SER A 282 46.75 -12.31 2.92
N PRO A 283 47.44 -11.19 2.63
CA PRO A 283 47.57 -10.10 3.58
C PRO A 283 46.19 -9.55 3.96
N TRP A 284 46.04 -9.10 5.20
CA TRP A 284 44.85 -8.33 5.60
C TRP A 284 45.18 -6.84 5.46
N GLY A 285 44.63 -6.23 4.42
CA GLY A 285 44.73 -4.81 4.15
C GLY A 285 43.39 -4.24 3.71
N TYR A 286 43.41 -2.96 3.37
CA TYR A 286 42.20 -2.22 3.02
C TYR A 286 42.25 -1.58 1.62
N PHE A 287 43.25 -1.92 0.80
CA PHE A 287 43.29 -1.45 -0.58
C PHE A 287 42.36 -2.29 -1.47
N PHE A 288 42.37 -2.02 -2.78
CA PHE A 288 41.49 -2.66 -3.75
C PHE A 288 42.07 -3.96 -4.31
N SER A 289 41.23 -4.70 -5.02
CA SER A 289 41.70 -5.78 -5.88
C SER A 289 42.40 -5.20 -7.10
N VAL A 290 43.54 -5.78 -7.47
CA VAL A 290 44.36 -5.34 -8.62
C VAL A 290 44.75 -6.55 -9.46
N LYS A 291 45.26 -6.30 -10.67
CA LYS A 291 45.75 -7.35 -11.54
C LYS A 291 46.93 -8.09 -10.90
N GLY A 292 46.85 -9.42 -10.86
CA GLY A 292 47.91 -10.30 -10.35
C GLY A 292 47.78 -10.61 -8.86
N ASN A 293 48.90 -10.87 -8.17
CA ASN A 293 48.90 -11.37 -6.79
C ASN A 293 49.11 -10.28 -5.71
N ASN A 294 49.26 -9.03 -6.12
CA ASN A 294 49.60 -7.91 -5.23
C ASN A 294 48.36 -7.18 -4.69
N ASP A 295 47.25 -7.88 -4.51
CA ASP A 295 46.04 -7.32 -3.92
C ASP A 295 46.29 -6.85 -2.48
N GLY A 296 45.82 -5.65 -2.18
CA GLY A 296 45.89 -5.11 -0.82
C GLY A 296 44.64 -5.38 0.01
N MET A 297 43.79 -6.32 -0.42
CA MET A 297 42.68 -6.91 0.35
C MET A 297 42.80 -8.43 0.40
N SER A 298 42.12 -9.06 1.36
CA SER A 298 42.24 -10.51 1.61
C SER A 298 41.22 -11.33 0.84
N PHE A 299 41.64 -12.44 0.21
CA PHE A 299 40.76 -13.45 -0.40
C PHE A 299 40.78 -14.79 0.36
N MET A 300 41.17 -14.79 1.63
CA MET A 300 41.31 -16.01 2.41
C MET A 300 39.96 -16.70 2.67
N LEU A 301 39.91 -18.02 2.41
CA LEU A 301 38.79 -18.86 2.84
C LEU A 301 38.77 -19.05 4.37
N GLY A 302 39.95 -19.14 4.99
CA GLY A 302 40.16 -19.34 6.42
C GLY A 302 40.69 -20.73 6.77
N TYR A 303 41.54 -20.82 7.79
CA TYR A 303 42.23 -22.06 8.16
C TYR A 303 41.27 -23.17 8.64
N SER A 304 40.24 -22.79 9.40
CA SER A 304 39.20 -23.74 9.83
C SER A 304 38.42 -24.33 8.66
N GLN A 305 38.16 -23.54 7.62
CA GLN A 305 37.44 -23.96 6.41
C GLN A 305 38.29 -24.93 5.59
N TRP A 306 39.60 -24.67 5.45
CA TRP A 306 40.55 -25.61 4.84
C TRP A 306 40.63 -26.93 5.60
N LEU A 307 40.69 -26.89 6.94
CA LEU A 307 40.65 -28.11 7.75
C LEU A 307 39.37 -28.93 7.49
N VAL A 308 38.21 -28.27 7.39
CA VAL A 308 36.94 -28.95 7.06
C VAL A 308 37.02 -29.62 5.68
N LEU A 309 37.58 -28.96 4.67
CA LEU A 309 37.74 -29.54 3.33
C LEU A 309 38.66 -30.76 3.35
N PHE A 310 39.84 -30.68 3.97
CA PHE A 310 40.76 -31.82 4.07
C PHE A 310 40.17 -32.96 4.90
N ALA A 311 39.54 -32.65 6.04
CA ALA A 311 38.87 -33.66 6.87
C ALA A 311 37.71 -34.33 6.10
N SER A 312 36.96 -33.58 5.30
CA SER A 312 35.88 -34.13 4.49
C SER A 312 36.40 -35.04 3.36
N LEU A 313 37.51 -34.68 2.71
CA LEU A 313 38.14 -35.51 1.69
C LEU A 313 38.62 -36.85 2.29
N PHE A 314 39.32 -36.80 3.43
CA PHE A 314 39.74 -37.99 4.15
C PHE A 314 38.55 -38.85 4.60
N LEU A 315 37.51 -38.22 5.15
CA LEU A 315 36.30 -38.90 5.59
C LEU A 315 35.59 -39.59 4.41
N ILE A 316 35.48 -38.91 3.26
CA ILE A 316 34.89 -39.46 2.05
C ILE A 316 35.69 -40.69 1.58
N PHE A 317 37.02 -40.61 1.51
CA PHE A 317 37.88 -41.73 1.16
C PHE A 317 37.73 -42.92 2.13
N TYR A 318 37.71 -42.64 3.43
CA TYR A 318 37.50 -43.64 4.47
C TYR A 318 36.13 -44.34 4.34
N LEU A 319 35.07 -43.56 4.09
CA LEU A 319 33.71 -44.08 3.91
C LEU A 319 33.60 -44.94 2.64
N PHE A 320 34.29 -44.57 1.55
CA PHE A 320 34.38 -45.39 0.34
C PHE A 320 35.06 -46.74 0.61
N LYS A 321 36.15 -46.76 1.39
CA LYS A 321 36.86 -48.00 1.75
C LYS A 321 36.02 -48.94 2.62
N LYS A 322 35.13 -48.41 3.47
CA LYS A 322 34.22 -49.16 4.35
C LYS A 322 32.89 -49.58 3.72
N ARG A 323 32.68 -49.37 2.42
CA ARG A 323 31.38 -49.61 1.76
C ARG A 323 31.03 -51.11 1.70
N ASN A 324 29.97 -51.54 2.39
CA ASN A 324 29.34 -52.85 2.19
C ASN A 324 28.59 -52.94 0.84
N LYS A 325 28.32 -54.16 0.32
CA LYS A 325 27.65 -54.42 -0.99
C LYS A 325 26.24 -53.78 -1.17
N ARG A 326 25.62 -53.19 -0.13
CA ARG A 326 24.34 -52.45 -0.25
C ARG A 326 24.55 -51.00 -0.69
N TYR A 327 24.78 -50.81 -1.99
CA TYR A 327 25.10 -49.53 -2.63
C TYR A 327 24.07 -48.41 -2.34
N SER A 328 22.76 -48.68 -2.43
CA SER A 328 21.71 -47.66 -2.34
C SER A 328 21.59 -46.98 -0.95
N SER A 329 21.76 -47.71 0.14
CA SER A 329 21.61 -47.16 1.51
C SER A 329 22.79 -46.25 1.91
N PHE A 330 24.00 -46.53 1.41
CA PHE A 330 25.20 -45.74 1.67
C PHE A 330 25.07 -44.30 1.14
N TRP A 331 24.74 -44.16 -0.16
CA TRP A 331 24.57 -42.84 -0.78
C TRP A 331 23.43 -42.05 -0.15
N TYR A 332 22.37 -42.71 0.29
CA TYR A 332 21.28 -42.03 0.98
C TYR A 332 21.75 -41.41 2.33
N ASN A 333 22.52 -42.13 3.14
CA ASN A 333 22.95 -41.65 4.45
C ASN A 333 24.02 -40.56 4.41
N HIS A 334 24.84 -40.54 3.35
CA HIS A 334 25.95 -39.58 3.22
C HIS A 334 25.74 -38.52 2.14
N PHE A 335 24.58 -38.49 1.50
CA PHE A 335 24.23 -37.55 0.43
C PHE A 335 24.65 -36.11 0.72
N TRP A 336 24.30 -35.57 1.89
CA TRP A 336 24.58 -34.17 2.22
C TRP A 336 26.08 -33.87 2.39
N LEU A 337 26.86 -34.84 2.90
CA LEU A 337 28.32 -34.71 2.98
C LEU A 337 28.91 -34.56 1.56
N PHE A 338 28.53 -35.47 0.64
CA PHE A 338 28.97 -35.42 -0.75
C PHE A 338 28.46 -34.18 -1.50
N PHE A 339 27.21 -33.79 -1.27
CA PHE A 339 26.57 -32.65 -1.88
C PHE A 339 27.28 -31.34 -1.53
N TYR A 340 27.48 -31.06 -0.23
CA TYR A 340 28.17 -29.84 0.18
C TYR A 340 29.67 -29.88 -0.14
N PHE A 341 30.32 -31.05 -0.12
CA PHE A 341 31.72 -31.18 -0.55
C PHE A 341 31.88 -30.83 -2.03
N SER A 342 31.07 -31.45 -2.91
CA SER A 342 31.14 -31.23 -4.36
C SER A 342 30.88 -29.77 -4.73
N LEU A 343 29.87 -29.15 -4.12
CA LEU A 343 29.58 -27.73 -4.34
C LEU A 343 30.67 -26.82 -3.77
N SER A 344 31.29 -27.18 -2.64
CA SER A 344 32.42 -26.41 -2.09
C SER A 344 33.59 -26.42 -3.07
N VAL A 345 33.97 -27.60 -3.57
CA VAL A 345 35.05 -27.76 -4.57
C VAL A 345 34.71 -27.00 -5.85
N LEU A 346 33.49 -27.12 -6.36
CA LEU A 346 33.04 -26.37 -7.55
C LEU A 346 33.14 -24.85 -7.35
N SER A 347 32.71 -24.35 -6.18
CA SER A 347 32.80 -22.91 -5.88
C SER A 347 34.25 -22.42 -5.80
N LEU A 348 35.17 -23.24 -5.27
CA LEU A 348 36.60 -22.92 -5.24
C LEU A 348 37.24 -22.99 -6.62
N PHE A 349 36.80 -23.92 -7.48
CA PHE A 349 37.24 -23.99 -8.86
C PHE A 349 36.85 -22.72 -9.63
N LEU A 350 35.60 -22.24 -9.49
CA LEU A 350 35.11 -21.02 -10.13
C LEU A 350 35.79 -19.73 -9.64
N LEU A 351 36.44 -19.77 -8.46
CA LEU A 351 37.27 -18.68 -7.95
C LEU A 351 38.62 -18.58 -8.65
N LEU A 352 39.14 -19.68 -9.19
CA LEU A 352 40.49 -19.75 -9.74
C LEU A 352 40.51 -19.39 -11.23
N PRO A 353 41.63 -18.86 -11.74
CA PRO A 353 41.77 -18.52 -13.17
C PRO A 353 41.60 -19.74 -14.10
N TYR A 354 41.79 -20.96 -13.57
CA TYR A 354 41.55 -22.21 -14.31
C TYR A 354 40.10 -22.39 -14.77
N SER A 355 39.16 -21.67 -14.16
CA SER A 355 37.76 -21.67 -14.57
C SER A 355 37.42 -20.66 -15.68
N GLY A 356 38.42 -19.95 -16.23
CA GLY A 356 38.21 -18.89 -17.22
C GLY A 356 37.29 -19.30 -18.39
N PHE A 357 37.45 -20.52 -18.91
CA PHE A 357 36.59 -21.04 -19.98
C PHE A 357 35.09 -21.10 -19.60
N VAL A 358 34.76 -21.33 -18.32
CA VAL A 358 33.38 -21.30 -17.83
C VAL A 358 32.82 -19.88 -17.80
N TRP A 359 33.66 -18.92 -17.42
CA TRP A 359 33.28 -17.50 -17.40
C TRP A 359 33.10 -16.92 -18.81
N GLU A 360 33.87 -17.40 -19.78
CA GLU A 360 33.76 -17.01 -21.18
C GLU A 360 32.46 -17.51 -21.82
N GLU A 361 32.06 -18.75 -21.54
CA GLU A 361 30.82 -19.35 -22.06
C GLU A 361 29.55 -18.80 -21.37
N ILE A 362 29.61 -18.52 -20.06
CA ILE A 362 28.43 -18.11 -19.28
C ILE A 362 28.42 -16.58 -19.10
N LYS A 363 27.76 -15.88 -20.03
CA LYS A 363 27.62 -14.40 -20.01
C LYS A 363 27.16 -13.82 -18.67
N VAL A 364 26.25 -14.52 -17.98
CA VAL A 364 25.73 -14.08 -16.67
C VAL A 364 26.82 -13.99 -15.61
N LEU A 365 27.86 -14.84 -15.66
CA LEU A 365 28.98 -14.75 -14.72
C LEU A 365 29.81 -13.49 -14.94
N GLN A 366 29.90 -12.99 -16.17
CA GLN A 366 30.69 -11.79 -16.51
C GLN A 366 30.16 -10.54 -15.79
N GLU A 367 28.85 -10.47 -15.53
CA GLU A 367 28.21 -9.38 -14.77
C GLU A 367 28.57 -9.39 -13.26
N VAL A 368 29.22 -10.43 -12.73
CA VAL A 368 29.71 -10.45 -11.34
C VAL A 368 30.84 -9.44 -11.12
N GLN A 369 31.55 -9.05 -12.19
CA GLN A 369 32.74 -8.20 -12.26
C GLN A 369 33.98 -8.79 -11.56
N TYR A 370 33.81 -9.37 -10.38
CA TYR A 370 34.90 -9.86 -9.53
C TYR A 370 34.73 -11.33 -9.15
N PRO A 371 35.53 -12.27 -9.71
CA PRO A 371 35.43 -13.69 -9.41
C PRO A 371 35.50 -14.01 -7.92
N TRP A 372 36.33 -13.29 -7.17
CA TRP A 372 36.48 -13.46 -5.72
C TRP A 372 35.18 -13.30 -4.91
N ARG A 373 34.12 -12.70 -5.46
CA ARG A 373 32.80 -12.62 -4.79
C ARG A 373 32.16 -13.99 -4.56
N ILE A 374 32.58 -15.02 -5.30
CA ILE A 374 32.16 -16.42 -5.08
C ILE A 374 32.62 -16.91 -3.69
N LEU A 375 33.62 -16.28 -3.06
CA LEU A 375 34.13 -16.67 -1.75
C LEU A 375 33.05 -16.68 -0.66
N GLY A 376 32.05 -15.80 -0.75
CA GLY A 376 30.91 -15.84 0.17
C GLY A 376 30.04 -17.09 0.00
N VAL A 377 29.90 -17.61 -1.22
CA VAL A 377 29.26 -18.90 -1.52
C VAL A 377 30.08 -20.03 -0.92
N SER A 378 31.40 -20.03 -1.14
CA SER A 378 32.32 -21.03 -0.59
C SER A 378 32.29 -21.06 0.93
N VAL A 379 32.30 -19.89 1.59
CA VAL A 379 32.21 -19.77 3.05
C VAL A 379 30.94 -20.41 3.58
N PHE A 380 29.78 -20.14 2.96
CA PHE A 380 28.53 -20.77 3.36
C PHE A 380 28.57 -22.30 3.18
N LEU A 381 29.00 -22.77 2.01
CA LEU A 381 29.03 -24.20 1.66
C LEU A 381 29.97 -25.01 2.57
N VAL A 382 31.17 -24.50 2.84
CA VAL A 382 32.14 -25.16 3.72
C VAL A 382 31.67 -25.12 5.18
N SER A 383 31.01 -24.04 5.60
CA SER A 383 30.37 -23.98 6.92
C SER A 383 29.25 -25.00 7.05
N ALA A 384 28.44 -25.20 6.01
CA ALA A 384 27.41 -26.25 5.98
C ALA A 384 28.02 -27.65 5.97
N LEU A 385 29.10 -27.86 5.19
CA LEU A 385 29.86 -29.10 5.16
C LEU A 385 30.41 -29.48 6.54
N SER A 386 30.90 -28.49 7.31
CA SER A 386 31.44 -28.70 8.65
C SER A 386 30.41 -29.34 9.61
N VAL A 387 29.13 -29.04 9.44
CA VAL A 387 28.04 -29.65 10.22
C VAL A 387 28.01 -31.16 9.96
N TYR A 388 28.09 -31.58 8.70
CA TYR A 388 28.04 -33.00 8.32
C TYR A 388 29.33 -33.75 8.64
N VAL A 389 30.50 -33.11 8.51
CA VAL A 389 31.77 -33.69 8.96
C VAL A 389 31.74 -33.93 10.47
N SER A 390 31.32 -32.93 11.24
CA SER A 390 31.21 -33.03 12.70
C SER A 390 30.22 -34.12 13.13
N LEU A 391 29.07 -34.20 12.45
CA LEU A 391 28.08 -35.26 12.67
C LEU A 391 28.63 -36.68 12.44
N SER A 392 29.46 -36.87 11.42
CA SER A 392 30.09 -38.16 11.14
C SER A 392 31.09 -38.59 12.21
N LEU A 393 31.69 -37.66 12.95
CA LEU A 393 32.62 -37.94 14.04
C LEU A 393 31.93 -38.22 15.38
N LYS A 394 30.62 -37.96 15.49
CA LYS A 394 29.84 -38.08 16.73
C LYS A 394 29.92 -39.46 17.40
N GLY A 395 30.17 -40.51 16.63
CA GLY A 395 30.36 -41.87 17.15
C GLY A 395 31.55 -42.01 18.13
N ASN A 396 32.57 -41.14 18.01
CA ASN A 396 33.70 -41.07 18.92
C ASN A 396 33.69 -39.70 19.63
N LYS A 397 33.20 -39.67 20.88
CA LYS A 397 33.01 -38.42 21.64
C LYS A 397 34.29 -37.60 21.80
N SER A 398 35.43 -38.25 22.05
CA SER A 398 36.72 -37.56 22.23
C SER A 398 37.17 -36.91 20.94
N LEU A 399 37.16 -37.65 19.82
CA LEU A 399 37.54 -37.12 18.52
C LEU A 399 36.60 -35.99 18.09
N TYR A 400 35.30 -36.13 18.32
CA TYR A 400 34.30 -35.11 18.04
C TYR A 400 34.55 -33.81 18.82
N LEU A 401 34.87 -33.90 20.11
CA LEU A 401 35.16 -32.74 20.96
C LEU A 401 36.49 -32.08 20.58
N ILE A 402 37.55 -32.87 20.38
CA ILE A 402 38.88 -32.38 19.96
C ILE A 402 38.77 -31.65 18.63
N PHE A 403 38.11 -32.26 17.64
CA PHE A 403 37.90 -31.65 16.33
C PHE A 403 37.13 -30.33 16.43
N THR A 404 36.07 -30.30 17.25
CA THR A 404 35.27 -29.09 17.50
C THR A 404 36.10 -27.97 18.13
N ILE A 405 36.84 -28.27 19.20
CA ILE A 405 37.70 -27.29 19.89
C ILE A 405 38.78 -26.78 18.94
N PHE A 406 39.39 -27.67 18.15
CA PHE A 406 40.43 -27.31 17.21
C PHE A 406 39.90 -26.41 16.06
N LEU A 407 38.70 -26.68 15.55
CA LEU A 407 38.04 -25.80 14.57
C LEU A 407 37.78 -24.40 15.14
N ILE A 408 37.25 -24.31 16.36
CA ILE A 408 37.00 -23.04 17.04
C ILE A 408 38.31 -22.28 17.25
N PHE A 409 39.36 -22.97 17.72
CA PHE A 409 40.69 -22.40 17.90
C PHE A 409 41.24 -21.84 16.59
N LEU A 410 41.21 -22.61 15.49
CA LEU A 410 41.72 -22.16 14.19
C LEU A 410 40.94 -20.98 13.62
N ALA A 411 39.61 -20.96 13.81
CA ALA A 411 38.77 -19.85 13.36
C ALA A 411 39.10 -18.56 14.14
N LEU A 412 39.27 -18.62 15.46
CA LEU A 412 39.65 -17.47 16.27
C LEU A 412 41.09 -17.02 15.97
N PHE A 413 42.03 -17.96 15.95
CA PHE A 413 43.44 -17.68 15.69
C PHE A 413 43.63 -17.09 14.29
N GLY A 414 43.00 -17.68 13.27
CA GLY A 414 43.09 -17.24 11.88
C GLY A 414 42.50 -15.85 11.64
N ASN A 415 41.52 -15.43 12.45
CA ASN A 415 40.83 -14.14 12.29
C ASN A 415 41.17 -13.08 13.35
N ARG A 416 42.11 -13.36 14.26
CA ARG A 416 42.49 -12.44 15.35
C ARG A 416 42.80 -11.01 14.89
N ASN A 417 43.32 -10.87 13.66
CA ASN A 417 43.70 -9.59 13.05
C ASN A 417 42.69 -9.07 12.00
N HIS A 418 41.66 -9.84 11.65
CA HIS A 418 40.70 -9.49 10.58
C HIS A 418 39.50 -8.66 11.07
N MET A 419 39.41 -8.40 12.37
CA MET A 419 38.26 -7.69 12.97
C MET A 419 38.50 -6.18 13.13
N ARG A 420 39.62 -5.64 12.63
CA ARG A 420 39.98 -4.23 12.81
C ARG A 420 39.32 -3.36 11.73
N VAL A 421 38.93 -2.15 12.10
CA VAL A 421 38.50 -1.10 11.16
C VAL A 421 39.70 -0.31 10.63
N TRP A 422 39.58 0.30 9.45
CA TRP A 422 40.54 1.31 9.02
C TRP A 422 40.32 2.60 9.82
N HIS A 423 41.29 2.98 10.63
CA HIS A 423 41.30 4.25 11.34
C HIS A 423 41.38 5.44 10.38
N THR A 424 40.43 6.36 10.49
CA THR A 424 40.47 7.67 9.81
C THR A 424 40.76 8.79 10.80
N TYR A 425 41.55 9.77 10.35
CA TYR A 425 41.78 11.03 11.05
C TYR A 425 40.46 11.83 11.18
N GLU A 426 40.34 12.65 12.23
CA GLU A 426 39.10 13.36 12.60
C GLU A 426 38.54 14.29 11.50
N GLU A 427 39.36 14.75 10.56
CA GLU A 427 38.97 15.68 9.48
C GLU A 427 37.83 15.16 8.59
N ARG A 428 37.74 13.84 8.35
CA ARG A 428 36.67 13.28 7.51
C ARG A 428 35.30 13.25 8.20
N LYS A 429 35.29 13.33 9.54
CA LYS A 429 34.06 13.46 10.34
C LYS A 429 33.44 14.85 10.16
N ALA A 430 34.24 15.90 9.91
CA ALA A 430 33.75 17.24 9.57
C ALA A 430 33.02 17.22 8.22
N TRP A 431 33.58 16.53 7.22
CA TRP A 431 32.94 16.27 5.92
C TRP A 431 31.50 15.73 6.07
N TYR A 432 31.26 14.85 7.06
CA TYR A 432 29.94 14.31 7.36
C TYR A 432 29.05 15.16 8.26
N LYS A 433 29.64 15.93 9.17
CA LYS A 433 28.93 16.90 10.00
C LYS A 433 28.36 18.04 9.14
N ASP A 434 29.06 18.35 8.05
CA ASP A 434 28.70 19.35 7.04
C ASP A 434 27.93 18.74 5.84
N LEU A 435 27.79 17.41 5.71
CA LEU A 435 26.92 16.72 4.73
C LEU A 435 25.41 16.84 5.00
N ILE A 436 25.04 17.88 5.76
CA ILE A 436 23.91 18.74 5.38
C ILE A 436 24.29 19.58 4.13
N TYR A 437 25.21 19.11 3.29
CA TYR A 437 25.28 19.50 1.89
C TYR A 437 24.13 18.78 1.19
N PRO A 438 23.21 19.51 0.55
CA PRO A 438 22.08 18.89 -0.13
C PRO A 438 22.50 17.98 -1.29
N TYR A 439 23.79 17.95 -1.68
CA TYR A 439 24.25 17.37 -2.93
C TYR A 439 25.55 16.53 -2.82
N PHE A 440 25.49 15.24 -3.16
CA PHE A 440 26.67 14.36 -3.26
C PHE A 440 27.27 14.46 -4.68
N MET A 441 28.60 14.52 -4.77
CA MET A 441 29.31 14.54 -6.06
C MET A 441 29.23 13.17 -6.74
N GLY A 442 28.67 13.14 -7.95
CA GLY A 442 28.53 11.91 -8.72
C GLY A 442 27.27 11.09 -8.39
N THR A 443 27.12 9.97 -9.07
CA THR A 443 25.94 9.10 -8.99
C THR A 443 26.06 8.01 -7.92
N THR A 444 27.20 7.96 -7.21
CA THR A 444 27.60 6.92 -6.24
C THR A 444 27.90 5.55 -6.85
N THR A 445 28.06 5.41 -8.16
CA THR A 445 28.49 4.17 -8.83
C THR A 445 29.91 4.27 -9.35
N ILE A 446 30.56 3.11 -9.50
CA ILE A 446 31.88 3.04 -10.14
C ILE A 446 31.72 3.53 -11.59
N GLY A 447 32.34 4.67 -11.93
CA GLY A 447 32.28 5.31 -13.26
C GLY A 447 30.93 5.92 -13.67
N ASP A 448 30.08 6.27 -12.71
CA ASP A 448 28.86 7.06 -12.95
C ASP A 448 27.83 6.48 -13.94
N GLU A 449 27.76 5.16 -13.97
CA GLU A 449 26.93 4.35 -14.86
C GLU A 449 25.41 4.57 -14.77
N ILE A 450 24.90 5.25 -13.72
CA ILE A 450 23.46 5.52 -13.54
C ILE A 450 23.01 6.81 -14.25
N LEU A 451 23.94 7.54 -14.87
CA LEU A 451 23.61 8.68 -15.72
C LEU A 451 22.73 8.26 -16.91
N ALA A 452 21.92 9.20 -17.37
CA ALA A 452 21.13 9.07 -18.59
C ALA A 452 22.01 8.66 -19.77
N ILE A 453 21.49 7.85 -20.68
CA ILE A 453 22.27 7.33 -21.81
C ILE A 453 22.92 8.47 -22.64
N GLY A 454 22.22 9.59 -22.85
CA GLY A 454 22.72 10.77 -23.55
C GLY A 454 23.68 11.68 -22.75
N SER A 455 23.98 11.37 -21.48
CA SER A 455 24.67 12.27 -20.55
C SER A 455 26.18 12.38 -20.75
N ASN A 456 26.71 13.44 -21.34
CA ASN A 456 28.16 13.51 -21.62
C ASN A 456 29.04 13.67 -20.38
N SER A 457 28.51 14.21 -19.27
CA SER A 457 29.25 14.46 -18.04
C SER A 457 28.34 14.51 -16.81
N LEU A 458 28.96 14.44 -15.63
CA LEU A 458 28.28 14.74 -14.37
C LEU A 458 27.77 16.18 -14.33
N CYS A 459 26.80 16.40 -13.44
CA CYS A 459 26.34 17.72 -13.04
C CYS A 459 27.42 18.40 -12.19
N SER A 460 27.67 19.70 -12.36
CA SER A 460 28.65 20.49 -11.60
C SER A 460 27.96 21.32 -10.52
N PRO A 461 28.60 21.57 -9.36
CA PRO A 461 28.10 22.56 -8.41
C PRO A 461 27.98 23.98 -9.00
N GLU A 462 28.70 24.25 -10.11
CA GLU A 462 28.68 25.52 -10.84
C GLU A 462 27.54 25.58 -11.89
N ASP A 463 26.89 24.46 -12.19
CA ASP A 463 25.79 24.41 -13.17
C ASP A 463 24.62 25.25 -12.66
N LYS A 464 24.16 26.21 -13.49
CA LYS A 464 22.93 26.93 -13.19
C LYS A 464 21.75 25.97 -13.23
N PHE A 465 20.82 26.09 -12.28
CA PHE A 465 19.64 25.22 -12.26
C PHE A 465 18.81 25.34 -13.55
N VAL A 466 18.78 26.53 -14.15
CA VAL A 466 18.24 26.75 -15.49
C VAL A 466 19.31 27.38 -16.37
N GLU A 467 19.55 26.76 -17.52
CA GLU A 467 20.52 27.22 -18.51
C GLU A 467 19.82 27.48 -19.86
N SER A 468 19.92 28.72 -20.33
CA SER A 468 19.47 29.17 -21.65
C SER A 468 20.08 30.53 -21.97
N SER A 469 20.40 30.78 -23.24
CA SER A 469 20.85 32.07 -23.77
C SER A 469 19.83 33.21 -23.58
N SER A 470 18.56 32.86 -23.34
CA SER A 470 17.41 33.76 -23.41
C SER A 470 16.66 33.95 -22.08
N VAL A 471 17.21 33.45 -20.97
CA VAL A 471 16.63 33.57 -19.62
C VAL A 471 17.30 34.73 -18.88
N SER A 472 16.50 35.75 -18.56
CA SER A 472 16.99 36.98 -17.94
C SER A 472 17.07 36.90 -16.41
N ASN A 473 16.16 36.16 -15.76
CA ASN A 473 16.20 35.92 -14.31
C ASN A 473 15.41 34.66 -13.92
N PHE A 474 15.87 33.94 -12.89
CA PHE A 474 15.12 32.84 -12.28
C PHE A 474 15.19 32.91 -10.75
N SER A 475 14.12 32.50 -10.07
CA SER A 475 14.10 32.36 -8.62
C SER A 475 13.50 31.01 -8.23
N LEU A 476 14.26 30.21 -7.48
CA LEU A 476 13.79 28.97 -6.88
C LEU A 476 12.83 29.29 -5.73
N VAL A 477 11.55 28.93 -5.87
CA VAL A 477 10.52 29.17 -4.86
C VAL A 477 10.56 28.08 -3.80
N ARG A 478 10.63 26.82 -4.24
CA ARG A 478 10.66 25.66 -3.34
C ARG A 478 11.28 24.47 -4.04
N ARG A 479 12.06 23.69 -3.30
CA ARG A 479 12.58 22.40 -3.76
C ARG A 479 12.49 21.38 -2.64
N THR A 480 11.89 20.23 -2.93
CA THR A 480 11.86 19.04 -2.09
C THR A 480 12.43 17.87 -2.90
N PRO A 481 12.72 16.71 -2.27
CA PRO A 481 13.29 15.57 -2.99
C PRO A 481 12.47 15.07 -4.20
N ASN A 482 11.16 15.28 -4.17
CA ASN A 482 10.23 14.77 -5.19
C ASN A 482 9.53 15.87 -6.00
N PHE A 483 9.80 17.15 -5.73
CA PHE A 483 9.05 18.27 -6.30
C PHE A 483 9.85 19.58 -6.28
N GLY A 484 9.58 20.46 -7.22
CA GLY A 484 10.08 21.83 -7.15
C GLY A 484 9.21 22.84 -7.88
N ILE A 485 9.37 24.11 -7.49
CA ILE A 485 8.72 25.28 -8.08
C ILE A 485 9.79 26.34 -8.35
N ILE A 486 9.82 26.85 -9.56
CA ILE A 486 10.62 28.01 -9.94
C ILE A 486 9.72 29.08 -10.58
N LYS A 487 10.12 30.34 -10.40
CA LYS A 487 9.66 31.45 -11.23
C LYS A 487 10.77 31.78 -12.21
N LEU A 488 10.41 31.97 -13.46
CA LEU A 488 11.34 32.25 -14.54
C LEU A 488 10.81 33.41 -15.38
N THR A 489 11.61 34.46 -15.52
CA THR A 489 11.37 35.53 -16.49
C THR A 489 12.22 35.29 -17.72
N ALA A 490 11.56 35.32 -18.87
CA ALA A 490 12.12 35.01 -20.16
C ALA A 490 11.95 36.20 -21.10
N ASP A 491 12.92 36.44 -21.97
CA ASP A 491 12.77 37.46 -23.00
C ASP A 491 11.78 36.99 -24.07
N LYS A 492 11.01 37.93 -24.65
CA LYS A 492 9.92 37.68 -25.63
C LYS A 492 10.28 36.82 -26.86
N ASN A 493 11.57 36.57 -27.08
CA ASN A 493 12.11 35.89 -28.26
C ASN A 493 12.96 34.66 -27.89
N ILE A 494 12.57 33.84 -26.90
CA ILE A 494 13.22 32.53 -26.73
C ILE A 494 12.99 31.71 -28.01
N LYS A 495 14.05 31.47 -28.78
CA LYS A 495 14.03 30.54 -29.93
C LYS A 495 14.62 29.16 -29.58
N ASP A 496 15.38 29.09 -28.47
CA ASP A 496 16.12 27.90 -28.04
C ASP A 496 15.45 27.16 -26.88
N LYS A 497 15.84 25.90 -26.66
CA LYS A 497 15.32 25.09 -25.55
C LYS A 497 15.77 25.63 -24.19
N VAL A 498 14.96 25.42 -23.16
CA VAL A 498 15.33 25.71 -21.77
C VAL A 498 15.80 24.43 -21.12
N VAL A 499 17.04 24.40 -20.64
CA VAL A 499 17.66 23.23 -20.00
C VAL A 499 17.58 23.38 -18.48
N PHE A 500 17.18 22.31 -17.81
CA PHE A 500 17.12 22.24 -16.35
C PHE A 500 18.24 21.34 -15.83
N ALA A 501 18.83 21.70 -14.68
CA ALA A 501 19.76 20.86 -13.93
C ALA A 501 18.99 19.73 -13.21
N LEU A 502 18.32 18.90 -14.01
CA LEU A 502 17.62 17.68 -13.65
C LEU A 502 18.11 16.60 -14.60
N GLU A 503 18.48 15.44 -14.06
CA GLU A 503 18.89 14.31 -14.90
C GLU A 503 17.71 13.80 -15.71
N TYR A 504 17.91 13.58 -17.00
CA TYR A 504 16.91 13.03 -17.89
C TYR A 504 16.63 11.56 -17.55
N PHE A 505 15.35 11.24 -17.37
CA PHE A 505 14.90 9.85 -17.34
C PHE A 505 13.49 9.74 -17.93
N PRO A 506 13.27 8.88 -18.93
CA PRO A 506 11.98 8.80 -19.63
C PRO A 506 10.80 8.53 -18.68
N GLY A 507 9.84 9.45 -18.64
CA GLY A 507 8.63 9.33 -17.84
C GLY A 507 8.81 9.54 -16.32
N ALA A 508 9.97 10.05 -15.87
CA ALA A 508 10.21 10.32 -14.45
C ALA A 508 9.62 11.65 -13.96
N TYR A 509 9.37 12.62 -14.85
CA TYR A 509 8.87 13.94 -14.48
C TYR A 509 7.49 14.25 -15.07
N GLU A 510 6.66 14.92 -14.28
CA GLU A 510 5.46 15.65 -14.71
C GLU A 510 5.75 17.15 -14.52
N PHE A 511 5.79 17.91 -15.63
CA PHE A 511 5.97 19.36 -15.61
C PHE A 511 4.63 20.07 -15.77
N ASN A 512 4.39 21.08 -14.92
CA ASN A 512 3.34 22.08 -15.10
C ASN A 512 4.00 23.43 -15.37
N ILE A 513 3.62 24.07 -16.48
CA ILE A 513 4.07 25.42 -16.85
C ILE A 513 2.84 26.29 -17.04
N ASN A 514 2.70 27.33 -16.21
CA ASN A 514 1.59 28.29 -16.30
C ASN A 514 0.18 27.67 -16.30
N GLY A 515 -0.01 26.56 -15.57
CA GLY A 515 -1.27 25.84 -15.52
C GLY A 515 -1.45 24.78 -16.61
N LYS A 516 -0.53 24.68 -17.59
CA LYS A 516 -0.52 23.56 -18.55
C LYS A 516 0.22 22.39 -17.93
N ASP A 517 -0.49 21.31 -17.64
CA ASP A 517 0.10 20.08 -17.11
C ASP A 517 0.71 19.19 -18.21
N LYS A 518 1.56 18.25 -17.78
CA LYS A 518 2.22 17.23 -18.62
C LYS A 518 2.94 17.82 -19.83
N VAL A 519 3.62 18.95 -19.62
CA VAL A 519 4.47 19.52 -20.65
C VAL A 519 5.57 18.50 -20.99
N PRO A 520 5.71 18.10 -22.27
CA PRO A 520 6.70 17.12 -22.67
C PRO A 520 8.12 17.69 -22.50
N TYR A 521 9.06 16.81 -22.16
CA TYR A 521 10.48 17.13 -22.06
C TYR A 521 11.31 16.14 -22.86
N LYS A 522 12.49 16.58 -23.27
CA LYS A 522 13.42 15.83 -24.11
C LYS A 522 14.76 15.66 -23.41
N ASP A 523 15.55 14.73 -23.92
CA ASP A 523 16.95 14.57 -23.54
C ASP A 523 17.79 15.64 -24.25
N CYS A 524 18.50 16.45 -23.48
CA CYS A 524 19.51 17.38 -23.95
C CYS A 524 20.84 17.05 -23.26
N ASN A 525 21.62 16.12 -23.83
CA ASN A 525 22.89 15.66 -23.28
C ASN A 525 22.79 15.15 -21.83
N GLY A 526 21.76 14.37 -21.52
CA GLY A 526 21.47 13.82 -20.19
C GLY A 526 20.71 14.75 -19.27
N ARG A 527 20.36 15.96 -19.73
CA ARG A 527 19.55 16.93 -18.99
C ARG A 527 18.13 17.00 -19.52
N VAL A 528 17.21 17.34 -18.63
CA VAL A 528 15.83 17.65 -18.99
C VAL A 528 15.79 18.99 -19.71
N CYS A 529 15.23 19.03 -20.91
CA CYS A 529 14.97 20.27 -21.62
C CYS A 529 13.55 20.35 -22.16
N ILE A 530 13.01 21.56 -22.19
CA ILE A 530 11.65 21.88 -22.66
C ILE A 530 11.74 22.86 -23.82
N ASP A 531 10.89 22.67 -24.83
CA ASP A 531 10.87 23.51 -26.02
C ASP A 531 10.42 24.95 -25.68
N ALA A 532 11.04 25.93 -26.34
CA ALA A 532 10.83 27.36 -26.11
C ALA A 532 9.35 27.79 -26.17
N SER A 533 8.56 27.12 -27.03
CA SER A 533 7.16 27.43 -27.29
C SER A 533 6.24 27.30 -26.07
N GLU A 534 6.72 26.65 -25.01
CA GLU A 534 5.96 26.44 -23.77
C GLU A 534 6.11 27.62 -22.79
N PHE A 535 7.03 28.56 -23.04
CA PHE A 535 7.35 29.67 -22.15
C PHE A 535 6.76 31.01 -22.62
N ARG A 536 6.41 31.87 -21.65
CA ARG A 536 5.92 33.25 -21.79
C ARG A 536 6.87 34.23 -21.09
N ASP A 537 6.58 35.53 -21.08
CA ASP A 537 7.40 36.55 -20.41
C ASP A 537 7.65 36.25 -18.92
N TYR A 538 6.61 35.76 -18.22
CA TYR A 538 6.68 35.31 -16.84
C TYR A 538 6.12 33.89 -16.73
N ASN A 539 6.92 32.99 -16.17
CA ASN A 539 6.56 31.58 -16.04
C ASN A 539 6.61 31.13 -14.58
N MET A 540 5.55 30.45 -14.15
CA MET A 540 5.59 29.60 -12.98
C MET A 540 5.70 28.16 -13.46
N ILE A 541 6.82 27.52 -13.13
CA ILE A 541 7.13 26.15 -13.54
C ILE A 541 7.19 25.30 -12.29
N SER A 542 6.49 24.19 -12.28
CA SER A 542 6.65 23.16 -11.26
C SER A 542 6.90 21.81 -11.89
N TRP A 543 7.67 20.97 -11.20
CA TRP A 543 7.90 19.59 -11.62
C TRP A 543 7.68 18.66 -10.44
N ARG A 544 7.23 17.45 -10.75
CA ARG A 544 7.09 16.36 -9.78
C ARG A 544 7.72 15.09 -10.32
N ILE A 545 8.39 14.35 -9.45
CA ILE A 545 8.87 13.01 -9.75
C ILE A 545 7.70 12.04 -9.68
N VAL A 546 7.49 11.27 -10.74
CA VAL A 546 6.43 10.27 -10.85
C VAL A 546 6.96 8.90 -11.25
N GLN A 547 6.10 7.89 -11.11
CA GLN A 547 6.42 6.52 -11.51
C GLN A 547 6.14 6.32 -12.99
N THR A 548 7.09 5.70 -13.69
CA THR A 548 6.93 5.32 -15.10
C THR A 548 5.80 4.27 -15.26
N PRO A 549 5.25 4.09 -16.48
CA PRO A 549 4.29 3.02 -16.74
C PRO A 549 4.82 1.62 -16.37
N ILE A 550 6.11 1.36 -16.63
CA ILE A 550 6.78 0.10 -16.27
C ILE A 550 6.78 -0.08 -14.75
N GLN A 551 7.21 0.95 -14.00
CA GLN A 551 7.21 0.92 -12.54
C GLN A 551 5.80 0.69 -11.98
N LYS A 552 4.77 1.39 -12.49
CA LYS A 552 3.37 1.22 -12.08
C LYS A 552 2.88 -0.22 -12.30
N PHE A 553 3.17 -0.81 -13.46
CA PHE A 553 2.81 -2.20 -13.76
C PHE A 553 3.44 -3.20 -12.77
N PHE A 554 4.75 -3.08 -12.53
CA PHE A 554 5.45 -4.00 -11.63
C PHE A 554 5.12 -3.76 -10.15
N ASN A 555 4.79 -2.53 -9.75
CA ASN A 555 4.22 -2.25 -8.44
C ASN A 555 2.90 -3.01 -8.25
N LEU A 556 2.01 -2.98 -9.25
CA LEU A 556 0.74 -3.72 -9.24
C LEU A 556 0.95 -5.23 -9.23
N LEU A 557 1.92 -5.74 -10.01
CA LEU A 557 2.25 -7.17 -10.03
C LEU A 557 2.73 -7.65 -8.65
N SER A 558 3.62 -6.89 -8.01
CA SER A 558 4.10 -7.17 -6.66
C SER A 558 2.96 -7.18 -5.63
N LEU A 559 2.06 -6.19 -5.71
CA LEU A 559 0.88 -6.12 -4.86
C LEU A 559 -0.06 -7.32 -5.10
N LEU A 560 -0.24 -7.74 -6.34
CA LEU A 560 -1.06 -8.90 -6.70
C LEU A 560 -0.55 -10.18 -6.04
N PHE A 561 0.76 -10.44 -6.05
CA PHE A 561 1.33 -11.60 -5.35
C PHE A 561 1.15 -11.51 -3.83
N LEU A 562 1.29 -10.32 -3.24
CA LEU A 562 1.06 -10.11 -1.81
C LEU A 562 -0.40 -10.39 -1.42
N VAL A 563 -1.33 -9.86 -2.21
CA VAL A 563 -2.77 -10.07 -2.05
C VAL A 563 -3.14 -11.55 -2.25
N LEU A 564 -2.54 -12.22 -3.23
CA LEU A 564 -2.73 -13.65 -3.46
C LEU A 564 -2.31 -14.48 -2.25
N TRP A 565 -1.14 -14.20 -1.66
CA TRP A 565 -0.70 -14.87 -0.43
C TRP A 565 -1.61 -14.60 0.76
N PHE A 566 -2.06 -13.36 0.92
CA PHE A 566 -3.04 -13.00 1.94
C PHE A 566 -4.32 -13.82 1.79
N PHE A 567 -4.83 -13.99 0.57
CA PHE A 567 -5.99 -14.83 0.29
C PHE A 567 -5.73 -16.32 0.55
N ILE A 568 -4.58 -16.86 0.14
CA ILE A 568 -4.23 -18.27 0.36
C ILE A 568 -4.15 -18.57 1.86
N ILE A 569 -3.53 -17.70 2.65
CA ILE A 569 -3.43 -17.83 4.11
C ILE A 569 -4.79 -17.69 4.76
N LEU A 570 -5.56 -16.66 4.42
CA LEU A 570 -6.92 -16.49 4.95
C LEU A 570 -7.79 -17.70 4.63
N ALA A 571 -7.71 -18.26 3.42
CA ALA A 571 -8.49 -19.44 3.02
C ALA A 571 -8.08 -20.72 3.76
N SER A 572 -6.84 -20.76 4.27
CA SER A 572 -6.33 -21.85 5.11
C SER A 572 -6.76 -21.72 6.58
N TYR A 573 -6.81 -20.49 7.10
CA TYR A 573 -7.05 -20.22 8.53
C TYR A 573 -8.50 -19.92 8.87
N THR A 574 -9.28 -19.45 7.90
CA THR A 574 -10.67 -19.03 8.11
C THR A 574 -11.60 -19.85 7.24
N ASN A 575 -12.86 -19.96 7.67
CA ASN A 575 -13.90 -20.56 6.85
C ASN A 575 -13.90 -19.85 5.48
N LYS A 576 -13.92 -20.60 4.37
CA LYS A 576 -13.93 -20.05 2.99
C LYS A 576 -14.94 -18.90 2.84
N LYS A 577 -16.07 -18.97 3.56
CA LYS A 577 -17.09 -17.92 3.62
C LYS A 577 -16.55 -16.57 4.12
N ILE A 578 -15.70 -16.54 5.14
CA ILE A 578 -15.09 -15.33 5.71
C ILE A 578 -14.13 -14.68 4.72
N VAL A 579 -13.37 -15.48 3.97
CA VAL A 579 -12.48 -14.97 2.92
C VAL A 579 -13.26 -14.29 1.82
N PHE A 580 -14.34 -14.92 1.35
CA PHE A 580 -15.22 -14.31 0.36
C PHE A 580 -15.85 -13.01 0.89
N ILE A 581 -16.34 -12.99 2.14
CA ILE A 581 -16.86 -11.76 2.76
C ILE A 581 -15.79 -10.66 2.79
N SER A 582 -14.56 -11.01 3.17
CA SER A 582 -13.44 -10.05 3.24
C SER A 582 -13.05 -9.50 1.87
N LEU A 583 -13.02 -10.36 0.83
CA LEU A 583 -12.76 -9.96 -0.55
C LEU A 583 -13.83 -8.96 -1.04
N PHE A 584 -15.11 -9.28 -0.83
CA PHE A 584 -16.20 -8.40 -1.26
C PHE A 584 -16.19 -7.08 -0.48
N LEU A 585 -15.83 -7.09 0.80
CA LEU A 585 -15.65 -5.87 1.58
C LEU A 585 -14.51 -5.02 1.03
N LEU A 586 -13.37 -5.63 0.68
CA LEU A 586 -12.23 -4.92 0.10
C LEU A 586 -12.58 -4.29 -1.25
N VAL A 587 -13.26 -5.03 -2.14
CA VAL A 587 -13.70 -4.50 -3.44
C VAL A 587 -14.71 -3.36 -3.25
N PHE A 588 -15.71 -3.56 -2.39
CA PHE A 588 -16.70 -2.54 -2.06
C PHE A 588 -16.03 -1.26 -1.53
N LEU A 589 -15.17 -1.38 -0.51
CA LEU A 589 -14.46 -0.23 0.07
C LEU A 589 -13.50 0.43 -0.92
N PHE A 590 -12.75 -0.35 -1.71
CA PHE A 590 -11.82 0.19 -2.72
C PHE A 590 -12.54 1.13 -3.69
N LEU A 591 -13.69 0.70 -4.24
CA LEU A 591 -14.47 1.52 -5.16
C LEU A 591 -15.06 2.78 -4.50
N ARG A 592 -15.29 2.78 -3.18
CA ARG A 592 -15.73 3.98 -2.46
C ARG A 592 -14.57 4.93 -2.15
N PHE A 593 -13.40 4.40 -1.78
CA PHE A 593 -12.23 5.18 -1.40
C PHE A 593 -11.41 5.73 -2.57
N TYR A 594 -11.52 5.14 -3.76
CA TYR A 594 -10.73 5.56 -4.92
C TYR A 594 -10.87 7.07 -5.17
N ASN A 595 -9.80 7.84 -5.02
CA ASN A 595 -9.83 9.32 -5.17
C ASN A 595 -10.95 10.00 -4.37
N LEU A 596 -11.27 9.54 -3.16
CA LEU A 596 -12.38 10.08 -2.37
C LEU A 596 -12.18 11.56 -2.01
N ASP A 597 -10.96 11.96 -1.67
CA ASP A 597 -10.60 13.32 -1.29
C ASP A 597 -10.98 14.36 -2.36
N ILE A 598 -10.66 14.07 -3.63
CA ILE A 598 -10.96 14.95 -4.76
C ILE A 598 -12.40 14.80 -5.29
N ARG A 599 -13.21 13.90 -4.71
CA ARG A 599 -14.60 13.61 -5.12
C ARG A 599 -15.65 13.87 -4.04
N LEU A 600 -15.22 14.13 -2.81
CA LEU A 600 -16.08 14.34 -1.66
C LEU A 600 -16.65 15.77 -1.72
N PRO A 601 -17.96 15.93 -2.00
CA PRO A 601 -18.55 17.25 -2.12
C PRO A 601 -18.64 17.93 -0.76
N PHE A 602 -18.41 19.24 -0.75
CA PHE A 602 -18.60 20.08 0.43
C PHE A 602 -19.35 21.34 0.03
N GLY A 603 -20.67 21.19 -0.08
CA GLY A 603 -21.59 22.26 -0.46
C GLY A 603 -22.44 22.74 0.72
N TRP A 604 -23.60 23.29 0.39
CA TRP A 604 -24.53 23.91 1.35
C TRP A 604 -24.93 22.99 2.51
N ASP A 605 -25.31 21.74 2.24
CA ASP A 605 -25.70 20.80 3.29
C ASP A 605 -24.52 20.49 4.23
N GLN A 606 -23.35 20.14 3.68
CA GLN A 606 -22.17 19.79 4.49
C GLN A 606 -21.69 20.98 5.32
N GLU A 607 -21.70 22.18 4.76
CA GLU A 607 -21.33 23.41 5.46
C GLU A 607 -22.29 23.73 6.60
N ARG A 608 -23.61 23.71 6.32
CA ARG A 608 -24.65 23.90 7.34
C ARG A 608 -24.44 22.92 8.48
N ASP A 609 -24.28 21.65 8.16
CA ASP A 609 -24.15 20.57 9.14
C ASP A 609 -22.89 20.74 9.98
N ALA A 610 -21.78 21.15 9.36
CA ALA A 610 -20.53 21.45 10.07
C ALA A 610 -20.68 22.62 11.06
N PHE A 611 -21.42 23.67 10.72
CA PHE A 611 -21.73 24.76 11.65
C PHE A 611 -22.57 24.31 12.85
N PHE A 612 -23.67 23.56 12.61
CA PHE A 612 -24.48 23.02 13.71
C PHE A 612 -23.67 22.09 14.61
N VAL A 613 -22.85 21.23 14.01
CA VAL A 613 -21.98 20.32 14.76
C VAL A 613 -20.94 21.07 15.59
N ARG A 614 -20.34 22.14 15.05
CA ARG A 614 -19.43 23.00 15.79
C ARG A 614 -20.10 23.64 17.00
N ASP A 615 -21.32 24.16 16.83
CA ASP A 615 -22.12 24.74 17.91
C ASP A 615 -22.43 23.69 18.99
N ILE A 616 -22.82 22.48 18.60
CA ILE A 616 -23.08 21.35 19.52
C ILE A 616 -21.83 21.00 20.33
N ILE A 617 -20.67 20.88 19.68
CA ILE A 617 -19.39 20.59 20.36
C ILE A 617 -18.99 21.75 21.30
N GLY A 618 -19.35 22.98 20.94
CA GLY A 618 -19.20 24.17 21.79
C GLY A 618 -20.19 24.26 22.97
N GLY A 619 -21.06 23.26 23.16
CA GLY A 619 -22.02 23.19 24.26
C GLY A 619 -23.44 23.69 23.93
N LYS A 620 -23.68 24.18 22.72
CA LYS A 620 -25.00 24.67 22.28
C LYS A 620 -25.80 23.53 21.64
N LEU A 621 -26.49 22.77 22.48
CA LEU A 621 -27.37 21.68 22.05
C LEU A 621 -28.54 22.21 21.20
N THR A 622 -28.94 21.44 20.18
CA THR A 622 -30.07 21.77 19.30
C THR A 622 -31.21 20.76 19.43
N LEU A 623 -32.44 21.27 19.33
CA LEU A 623 -33.67 20.47 19.27
C LEU A 623 -34.16 20.24 17.84
N ILE A 624 -33.54 20.92 16.86
CA ILE A 624 -33.86 20.85 15.43
C ILE A 624 -32.68 20.31 14.63
N GLY A 625 -33.00 19.55 13.60
CA GLY A 625 -32.11 18.91 12.65
C GLY A 625 -32.18 19.53 11.26
N PRO A 626 -31.75 18.78 10.23
CA PRO A 626 -31.84 19.20 8.84
C PRO A 626 -33.26 19.64 8.45
N ARG A 627 -33.36 20.68 7.62
CA ARG A 627 -34.64 21.21 7.13
C ARG A 627 -35.04 20.52 5.83
N VAL A 628 -36.31 20.12 5.72
CA VAL A 628 -36.89 19.66 4.46
C VAL A 628 -37.07 20.87 3.54
N VAL A 629 -36.48 20.83 2.35
CA VAL A 629 -36.42 21.97 1.43
C VAL A 629 -37.79 22.22 0.78
N GLY A 630 -38.26 23.47 0.81
CA GLY A 630 -39.51 23.93 0.19
C GLY A 630 -39.93 25.31 0.71
N PRO A 631 -40.88 26.01 0.06
CA PRO A 631 -41.34 27.35 0.49
C PRO A 631 -41.78 27.39 1.96
N ASN A 632 -42.43 26.32 2.42
CA ASN A 632 -42.84 26.11 3.81
C ASN A 632 -42.08 24.95 4.48
N GLY A 633 -40.81 24.75 4.14
CA GLY A 633 -39.97 23.68 4.66
C GLY A 633 -39.91 23.62 6.18
N PHE A 634 -40.00 22.43 6.76
CA PHE A 634 -40.00 22.17 8.21
C PHE A 634 -38.74 21.46 8.68
N PHE A 635 -38.47 21.47 9.98
CA PHE A 635 -37.32 20.86 10.62
C PHE A 635 -37.57 19.41 11.01
N LEU A 636 -36.58 18.55 10.73
CA LEU A 636 -36.51 17.19 11.24
C LEU A 636 -35.87 17.16 12.64
N PRO A 637 -36.02 16.08 13.42
CA PRO A 637 -35.29 15.91 14.66
C PRO A 637 -33.75 15.92 14.49
N PRO A 638 -32.99 16.30 15.54
CA PRO A 638 -31.57 16.69 15.44
C PRO A 638 -30.56 15.53 15.36
N TYR A 639 -31.01 14.27 15.28
CA TYR A 639 -30.14 13.10 15.45
C TYR A 639 -29.01 12.99 14.43
N PHE A 640 -29.19 13.51 13.21
CA PHE A 640 -28.14 13.51 12.20
C PHE A 640 -26.93 14.35 12.64
N PHE A 641 -27.17 15.54 13.22
CA PHE A 641 -26.11 16.40 13.74
C PHE A 641 -25.38 15.75 14.91
N TYR A 642 -26.12 15.10 15.82
CA TYR A 642 -25.51 14.37 16.93
C TYR A 642 -24.65 13.20 16.44
N LEU A 643 -25.08 12.47 15.41
CA LEU A 643 -24.27 11.41 14.79
C LEU A 643 -22.96 11.98 14.21
N LEU A 644 -23.04 13.08 13.45
CA LEU A 644 -21.85 13.72 12.87
C LEU A 644 -20.91 14.31 13.92
N SER A 645 -21.45 14.79 15.06
CA SER A 645 -20.66 15.44 16.11
C SER A 645 -19.55 14.58 16.68
N SER A 646 -19.75 13.26 16.77
CA SER A 646 -18.73 12.32 17.24
C SER A 646 -17.49 12.33 16.33
N PHE A 647 -17.68 12.43 15.01
CA PHE A 647 -16.58 12.45 14.04
C PHE A 647 -15.88 13.81 13.99
N TYR A 648 -16.62 14.91 14.09
CA TYR A 648 -16.03 16.26 14.18
C TYR A 648 -15.26 16.47 15.47
N PHE A 649 -15.73 15.91 16.58
CA PHE A 649 -15.02 15.95 17.86
C PHE A 649 -13.67 15.23 17.77
N LEU A 650 -13.63 14.00 17.21
CA LEU A 650 -12.42 13.19 17.06
C LEU A 650 -11.32 13.88 16.24
N PHE A 651 -11.69 14.65 15.20
CA PHE A 651 -10.75 15.33 14.32
C PHE A 651 -10.70 16.85 14.52
N LYS A 652 -11.02 17.33 15.73
CA LYS A 652 -10.88 18.74 16.13
C LYS A 652 -11.54 19.72 15.14
N LEU A 653 -12.79 19.42 14.77
CA LEU A 653 -13.63 20.19 13.84
C LEU A 653 -13.13 20.27 12.38
N ASN A 654 -12.06 19.55 12.02
CA ASN A 654 -11.59 19.51 10.65
C ASN A 654 -12.56 18.69 9.77
N PRO A 655 -13.20 19.31 8.76
CA PRO A 655 -14.30 18.68 8.04
C PRO A 655 -13.86 17.50 7.17
N LEU A 656 -12.69 17.56 6.51
CA LEU A 656 -12.24 16.49 5.60
C LEU A 656 -12.09 15.12 6.30
N PRO A 657 -11.22 14.96 7.32
CA PRO A 657 -11.05 13.67 7.99
C PRO A 657 -12.32 13.24 8.75
N SER A 658 -13.13 14.19 9.25
CA SER A 658 -14.40 13.87 9.91
C SER A 658 -15.44 13.26 8.97
N LEU A 659 -15.64 13.86 7.79
CA LEU A 659 -16.59 13.35 6.80
C LEU A 659 -16.11 12.02 6.20
N VAL A 660 -14.80 11.87 5.95
CA VAL A 660 -14.22 10.59 5.49
C VAL A 660 -14.45 9.49 6.54
N ALA A 661 -14.24 9.79 7.83
CA ALA A 661 -14.48 8.82 8.90
C ALA A 661 -15.97 8.44 9.04
N PHE A 662 -16.88 9.41 8.91
CA PHE A 662 -18.32 9.17 8.90
C PHE A 662 -18.75 8.26 7.74
N LEU A 663 -18.30 8.56 6.52
CA LEU A 663 -18.59 7.74 5.34
C LEU A 663 -18.03 6.32 5.49
N PHE A 664 -16.80 6.18 5.98
CA PHE A 664 -16.21 4.87 6.23
C PHE A 664 -17.02 4.05 7.24
N PHE A 665 -17.43 4.67 8.35
CA PHE A 665 -18.29 4.04 9.35
C PHE A 665 -19.62 3.58 8.73
N TYR A 666 -20.26 4.46 7.96
CA TYR A 666 -21.49 4.14 7.23
C TYR A 666 -21.30 2.96 6.27
N TRP A 667 -20.26 2.96 5.43
CA TRP A 667 -20.02 1.90 4.45
C TRP A 667 -19.81 0.53 5.11
N VAL A 668 -19.00 0.48 6.17
CA VAL A 668 -18.77 -0.77 6.91
C VAL A 668 -20.07 -1.26 7.54
N LEU A 669 -20.84 -0.37 8.15
CA LEU A 669 -22.11 -0.72 8.79
C LEU A 669 -23.14 -1.19 7.75
N PHE A 670 -23.29 -0.48 6.64
CA PHE A 670 -24.15 -0.85 5.52
C PHE A 670 -23.78 -2.23 4.97
N PHE A 671 -22.50 -2.48 4.71
CA PHE A 671 -22.01 -3.76 4.22
C PHE A 671 -22.34 -4.90 5.20
N VAL A 672 -22.04 -4.71 6.49
CA VAL A 672 -22.23 -5.75 7.50
C VAL A 672 -23.72 -6.06 7.71
N ILE A 673 -24.55 -5.03 7.89
CA ILE A 673 -25.98 -5.20 8.16
C ILE A 673 -26.72 -5.76 6.95
N SER A 674 -26.43 -5.32 5.72
CA SER A 674 -26.99 -5.91 4.50
C SER A 674 -26.56 -7.38 4.33
N MET A 675 -25.29 -7.72 4.56
CA MET A 675 -24.81 -9.11 4.49
C MET A 675 -25.50 -10.01 5.53
N ILE A 676 -25.63 -9.57 6.78
CA ILE A 676 -26.26 -10.34 7.84
C ILE A 676 -27.75 -10.51 7.55
N SER A 677 -28.48 -9.41 7.33
CA SER A 677 -29.93 -9.42 7.11
C SER A 677 -30.32 -10.31 5.93
N LEU A 678 -29.70 -10.09 4.76
CA LEU A 678 -29.99 -10.85 3.56
C LEU A 678 -29.60 -12.33 3.71
N SER A 679 -28.49 -12.64 4.40
CA SER A 679 -28.07 -14.05 4.56
C SER A 679 -29.06 -14.85 5.41
N LYS A 680 -29.69 -14.22 6.41
CA LYS A 680 -30.68 -14.83 7.29
C LYS A 680 -32.02 -15.09 6.60
N ILE A 681 -32.36 -14.27 5.61
CA ILE A 681 -33.66 -14.33 4.91
C ILE A 681 -33.55 -15.13 3.61
N PHE A 682 -32.60 -14.76 2.74
CA PHE A 682 -32.51 -15.25 1.35
C PHE A 682 -31.44 -16.33 1.15
N GLY A 683 -30.66 -16.63 2.19
CA GLY A 683 -29.57 -17.60 2.14
C GLY A 683 -28.23 -16.98 1.72
N ASN A 684 -27.20 -17.79 1.54
CA ASN A 684 -25.82 -17.30 1.46
C ASN A 684 -25.43 -16.63 0.12
N LYS A 685 -26.19 -16.81 -0.96
CA LYS A 685 -25.79 -16.31 -2.30
C LYS A 685 -26.27 -14.90 -2.62
N VAL A 686 -27.55 -14.63 -2.36
CA VAL A 686 -28.20 -13.33 -2.60
C VAL A 686 -27.46 -12.13 -2.00
N PRO A 687 -26.90 -12.18 -0.77
CA PRO A 687 -26.13 -11.06 -0.22
C PRO A 687 -24.89 -10.72 -1.04
N PHE A 688 -24.21 -11.72 -1.60
CA PHE A 688 -23.05 -11.49 -2.46
C PHE A 688 -23.46 -10.85 -3.79
N TRP A 689 -24.56 -11.29 -4.40
CA TRP A 689 -25.09 -10.63 -5.59
C TRP A 689 -25.49 -9.18 -5.30
N PHE A 690 -26.14 -8.94 -4.17
CA PHE A 690 -26.54 -7.61 -3.73
C PHE A 690 -25.34 -6.68 -3.59
N ILE A 691 -24.35 -7.07 -2.78
CA ILE A 691 -23.15 -6.26 -2.59
C ILE A 691 -22.39 -6.06 -3.89
N LEU A 692 -22.32 -7.07 -4.75
CA LEU A 692 -21.63 -6.95 -6.03
C LEU A 692 -22.34 -5.95 -6.94
N VAL A 693 -23.66 -6.03 -7.11
CA VAL A 693 -24.40 -5.04 -7.91
C VAL A 693 -24.29 -3.65 -7.30
N TRP A 694 -24.51 -3.51 -5.98
CA TRP A 694 -24.37 -2.24 -5.27
C TRP A 694 -22.96 -1.64 -5.41
N SER A 695 -21.93 -2.49 -5.44
CA SER A 695 -20.54 -2.05 -5.55
C SER A 695 -20.25 -1.36 -6.89
N PHE A 696 -20.87 -1.82 -7.98
CA PHE A 696 -20.60 -1.33 -9.34
C PHE A 696 -21.69 -0.41 -9.91
N LEU A 697 -22.84 -0.28 -9.25
CA LEU A 697 -23.97 0.53 -9.73
C LEU A 697 -23.64 2.03 -9.60
N PRO A 698 -23.67 2.82 -10.70
CA PRO A 698 -23.34 4.24 -10.68
C PRO A 698 -24.12 5.06 -9.63
N GLY A 699 -25.44 4.90 -9.53
CA GLY A 699 -26.22 5.63 -8.54
C GLY A 699 -25.91 5.26 -7.10
N ALA A 700 -25.57 4.00 -6.83
CA ALA A 700 -25.15 3.59 -5.49
C ALA A 700 -23.83 4.26 -5.09
N ILE A 701 -22.86 4.33 -6.01
CA ILE A 701 -21.59 5.05 -5.80
C ILE A 701 -21.85 6.56 -5.61
N ALA A 702 -22.75 7.14 -6.41
CA ALA A 702 -23.10 8.55 -6.34
C ALA A 702 -23.77 8.94 -5.03
N ILE A 703 -24.61 8.07 -4.45
CA ILE A 703 -25.24 8.29 -3.15
C ILE A 703 -24.24 8.04 -2.02
N ASP A 704 -23.49 6.93 -2.09
CA ASP A 704 -22.55 6.49 -1.05
C ASP A 704 -21.41 7.51 -0.79
N ARG A 705 -21.11 8.40 -1.76
CA ARG A 705 -20.03 9.40 -1.63
C ARG A 705 -20.44 10.70 -0.95
N VAL A 706 -21.74 11.01 -0.86
CA VAL A 706 -22.22 12.31 -0.36
C VAL A 706 -22.51 12.20 1.14
N PRO A 707 -21.81 12.97 2.00
CA PRO A 707 -22.04 12.92 3.43
C PRO A 707 -23.19 13.87 3.81
N TRP A 708 -24.41 13.36 3.75
CA TRP A 708 -25.67 14.08 3.99
C TRP A 708 -26.70 13.15 4.65
N ASN A 709 -27.80 13.69 5.16
CA ASN A 709 -28.80 12.92 5.90
C ASN A 709 -29.54 11.83 5.08
N PRO A 710 -29.85 11.98 3.76
CA PRO A 710 -30.44 10.90 2.97
C PRO A 710 -29.56 9.64 2.84
N LEU A 711 -28.25 9.75 3.06
CA LEU A 711 -27.31 8.61 3.02
C LEU A 711 -27.75 7.47 3.94
N LEU A 712 -28.39 7.79 5.07
CA LEU A 712 -28.79 6.79 6.06
C LEU A 712 -30.01 5.96 5.64
N VAL A 713 -30.79 6.41 4.65
CA VAL A 713 -32.05 5.75 4.24
C VAL A 713 -31.83 4.28 3.80
N PRO A 714 -30.86 3.95 2.93
CA PRO A 714 -30.57 2.55 2.59
C PRO A 714 -30.12 1.69 3.78
N LEU A 715 -29.40 2.26 4.75
CA LEU A 715 -29.01 1.54 5.96
C LEU A 715 -30.22 1.24 6.85
N ILE A 716 -31.14 2.21 7.00
CA ILE A 716 -32.40 2.04 7.74
C ILE A 716 -33.22 0.90 7.13
N PHE A 717 -33.29 0.78 5.81
CA PHE A 717 -33.97 -0.35 5.14
C PHE A 717 -33.44 -1.71 5.62
N PHE A 718 -32.12 -1.90 5.67
CA PHE A 718 -31.55 -3.19 6.09
C PHE A 718 -31.67 -3.44 7.59
N LEU A 719 -31.65 -2.40 8.42
CA LEU A 719 -31.96 -2.52 9.85
C LEU A 719 -33.42 -2.92 10.08
N LEU A 720 -34.37 -2.31 9.37
CA LEU A 720 -35.78 -2.68 9.40
C LEU A 720 -35.98 -4.12 8.93
N LEU A 721 -35.32 -4.50 7.84
CA LEU A 721 -35.37 -5.86 7.32
C LEU A 721 -34.85 -6.90 8.34
N PHE A 722 -33.74 -6.59 9.01
CA PHE A 722 -33.18 -7.45 10.06
C PHE A 722 -34.07 -7.57 11.29
N LEU A 723 -34.59 -6.43 11.79
CA LEU A 723 -35.48 -6.41 12.94
C LEU A 723 -36.83 -7.07 12.63
N TYR A 724 -37.35 -6.89 11.42
CA TYR A 724 -38.55 -7.59 10.95
C TYR A 724 -38.32 -9.10 10.94
N TYR A 725 -37.17 -9.57 10.45
CA TYR A 725 -36.80 -10.98 10.51
C TYR A 725 -36.78 -11.52 11.95
N LEU A 726 -36.14 -10.80 12.88
CA LEU A 726 -36.07 -11.20 14.28
C LEU A 726 -37.46 -11.22 14.94
N TYR A 727 -38.29 -10.23 14.65
CA TYR A 727 -39.65 -10.15 15.14
C TYR A 727 -40.54 -11.25 14.55
N PHE A 728 -40.40 -11.54 13.25
CA PHE A 728 -41.08 -12.65 12.58
C PHE A 728 -40.79 -13.99 13.27
N LYS A 729 -39.55 -14.21 13.69
CA LYS A 729 -39.11 -15.46 14.34
C LYS A 729 -39.49 -15.55 15.81
N THR A 730 -39.40 -14.46 16.55
CA THR A 730 -39.49 -14.50 18.03
C THR A 730 -40.76 -13.88 18.60
N ARG A 731 -41.41 -12.98 17.86
CA ARG A 731 -42.57 -12.18 18.29
C ARG A 731 -42.36 -11.39 19.59
N LYS A 732 -41.11 -11.14 19.98
CA LYS A 732 -40.79 -10.41 21.20
C LYS A 732 -41.13 -8.93 21.04
N LEU A 733 -41.91 -8.39 21.98
CA LEU A 733 -42.33 -6.99 22.00
C LEU A 733 -41.15 -5.99 21.97
N ILE A 734 -40.04 -6.32 22.64
CA ILE A 734 -38.83 -5.48 22.61
C ILE A 734 -38.26 -5.33 21.18
N ILE A 735 -38.40 -6.35 20.34
CA ILE A 735 -37.93 -6.28 18.94
C ILE A 735 -38.88 -5.42 18.11
N PHE A 736 -40.19 -5.48 18.37
CA PHE A 736 -41.15 -4.57 17.76
C PHE A 736 -40.90 -3.10 18.18
N PHE A 737 -40.58 -2.87 19.45
CA PHE A 737 -40.17 -1.54 19.93
C PHE A 737 -38.96 -1.03 19.15
N PHE A 738 -37.88 -1.81 19.03
CA PHE A 738 -36.72 -1.40 18.22
C PHE A 738 -37.05 -1.26 16.72
N LEU A 739 -37.92 -2.09 16.16
CA LEU A 739 -38.37 -1.99 14.76
C LEU A 739 -39.09 -0.65 14.51
N SER A 740 -40.04 -0.29 15.37
CA SER A 740 -40.75 1.00 15.31
C SER A 740 -39.84 2.19 15.60
N LEU A 741 -38.91 2.05 16.55
CA LEU A 741 -37.92 3.08 16.87
C LEU A 741 -37.02 3.39 15.67
N ILE A 742 -36.48 2.37 15.02
CA ILE A 742 -35.64 2.54 13.82
C ILE A 742 -36.43 3.12 12.66
N TYR A 743 -37.71 2.75 12.51
CA TYR A 743 -38.58 3.34 11.48
C TYR A 743 -38.74 4.85 11.67
N PHE A 744 -39.10 5.30 12.88
CA PHE A 744 -39.22 6.72 13.18
C PHE A 744 -37.87 7.44 13.14
N LEU A 745 -36.79 6.80 13.59
CA LEU A 745 -35.44 7.36 13.45
C LEU A 745 -35.07 7.55 11.97
N GLY A 746 -35.46 6.63 11.09
CA GLY A 746 -35.34 6.80 9.65
C GLY A 746 -36.05 8.04 9.14
N ILE A 747 -37.31 8.24 9.55
CA ILE A 747 -38.09 9.46 9.20
C ILE A 747 -37.39 10.71 9.73
N SER A 748 -36.79 10.61 10.92
CA SER A 748 -36.06 11.73 11.52
C SER A 748 -34.78 12.11 10.79
N PHE A 749 -34.14 11.16 10.10
CA PHE A 749 -33.02 11.47 9.22
C PHE A 749 -33.52 12.01 7.87
N HIS A 750 -34.54 11.40 7.29
CA HIS A 750 -35.16 11.88 6.07
C HIS A 750 -36.58 11.34 5.88
N ILE A 751 -37.49 12.19 5.37
CA ILE A 751 -38.91 11.86 5.19
C ILE A 751 -39.15 10.67 4.24
N GLU A 752 -38.23 10.38 3.32
CA GLU A 752 -38.29 9.21 2.43
C GLU A 752 -38.48 7.88 3.17
N SER A 753 -37.98 7.76 4.40
CA SER A 753 -38.14 6.55 5.20
C SER A 753 -39.61 6.24 5.52
N THR A 754 -40.53 7.21 5.36
CA THR A 754 -41.98 6.98 5.47
C THR A 754 -42.47 5.88 4.54
N PHE A 755 -41.86 5.72 3.35
CA PHE A 755 -42.19 4.66 2.39
C PHE A 755 -41.94 3.25 2.94
N TYR A 756 -41.15 3.10 4.02
CA TYR A 756 -40.93 1.83 4.70
C TYR A 756 -42.06 1.44 5.68
N LEU A 757 -43.18 2.18 5.70
CA LEU A 757 -44.38 1.87 6.48
C LEU A 757 -44.86 0.41 6.37
N PRO A 758 -44.78 -0.29 5.21
CA PRO A 758 -45.22 -1.69 5.12
C PRO A 758 -44.54 -2.64 6.11
N PHE A 759 -43.29 -2.38 6.53
CA PHE A 759 -42.64 -3.16 7.60
C PHE A 759 -43.39 -3.09 8.92
N ILE A 760 -43.87 -1.90 9.28
CA ILE A 760 -44.59 -1.65 10.53
C ILE A 760 -46.01 -2.19 10.45
N VAL A 761 -46.72 -1.93 9.35
CA VAL A 761 -48.10 -2.38 9.16
C VAL A 761 -48.20 -3.90 9.27
N LEU A 762 -47.34 -4.65 8.58
CA LEU A 762 -47.37 -6.11 8.67
C LEU A 762 -46.94 -6.63 10.04
N ALA A 763 -45.98 -5.97 10.70
CA ALA A 763 -45.56 -6.35 12.04
C ALA A 763 -46.65 -6.08 13.11
N LEU A 764 -47.44 -5.02 12.96
CA LEU A 764 -48.53 -4.66 13.89
C LEU A 764 -49.58 -5.75 13.99
N PHE A 765 -50.05 -6.27 12.85
CA PHE A 765 -51.10 -7.29 12.79
C PHE A 765 -50.57 -8.71 13.06
N ARG A 766 -49.26 -8.88 13.25
CA ARG A 766 -48.63 -10.17 13.52
C ARG A 766 -48.78 -10.54 14.99
N GLY A 767 -49.68 -11.48 15.29
CA GLY A 767 -49.91 -12.04 16.64
C GLY A 767 -51.34 -11.97 17.17
N GLY A 768 -52.29 -11.43 16.40
CA GLY A 768 -53.70 -11.32 16.79
C GLY A 768 -54.00 -10.10 17.69
N LYS A 769 -55.26 -9.95 18.13
CA LYS A 769 -55.77 -8.75 18.82
C LYS A 769 -54.97 -8.34 20.07
N ASN A 770 -54.48 -9.31 20.86
CA ASN A 770 -53.72 -9.05 22.09
C ASN A 770 -52.31 -8.48 21.84
N TYR A 771 -51.70 -8.76 20.68
CA TYR A 771 -50.43 -8.16 20.29
C TYR A 771 -50.63 -6.79 19.65
N LEU A 772 -51.76 -6.58 18.96
CA LEU A 772 -52.07 -5.32 18.28
C LEU A 772 -52.08 -4.13 19.27
N SER A 773 -52.79 -4.23 20.40
CA SER A 773 -52.85 -3.14 21.38
C SER A 773 -51.48 -2.82 21.99
N LYS A 774 -50.70 -3.85 22.34
CA LYS A 774 -49.33 -3.69 22.86
C LYS A 774 -48.39 -3.09 21.82
N ASN A 775 -48.47 -3.54 20.58
CA ASN A 775 -47.65 -3.01 19.48
C ASN A 775 -48.05 -1.58 19.14
N LEU A 776 -49.34 -1.22 19.19
CA LEU A 776 -49.78 0.18 19.04
C LEU A 776 -49.23 1.08 20.14
N LEU A 777 -49.25 0.62 21.40
CA LEU A 777 -48.64 1.35 22.50
C LEU A 777 -47.13 1.54 22.29
N LEU A 778 -46.41 0.48 21.91
CA LEU A 778 -44.97 0.56 21.64
C LEU A 778 -44.64 1.44 20.42
N LEU A 779 -45.47 1.41 19.37
CA LEU A 779 -45.35 2.29 18.23
C LEU A 779 -45.51 3.76 18.66
N PHE A 780 -46.53 4.05 19.47
CA PHE A 780 -46.75 5.39 20.03
C PHE A 780 -45.57 5.84 20.90
N LEU A 781 -45.08 4.98 21.80
CA LEU A 781 -43.91 5.30 22.64
C LEU A 781 -42.65 5.57 21.81
N SER A 782 -42.38 4.77 20.78
CA SER A 782 -41.26 5.00 19.85
C SER A 782 -41.40 6.32 19.09
N PHE A 783 -42.61 6.66 18.66
CA PHE A 783 -42.91 7.93 17.99
C PHE A 783 -42.62 9.12 18.92
N ILE A 784 -43.18 9.10 20.13
CA ILE A 784 -42.96 10.15 21.13
C ILE A 784 -41.47 10.28 21.46
N LEU A 785 -40.77 9.16 21.66
CA LEU A 785 -39.35 9.18 22.00
C LEU A 785 -38.51 9.84 20.91
N VAL A 786 -38.69 9.44 19.64
CA VAL A 786 -37.92 10.00 18.52
C VAL A 786 -38.27 11.46 18.27
N PHE A 787 -39.55 11.82 18.26
CA PHE A 787 -39.99 13.19 17.93
C PHE A 787 -40.01 14.15 19.12
N SER A 788 -39.69 13.69 20.33
CA SER A 788 -39.64 14.53 21.53
C SER A 788 -38.83 15.82 21.39
N PRO A 789 -37.66 15.88 20.71
CA PRO A 789 -36.94 17.15 20.55
C PRO A 789 -37.75 18.19 19.78
N ILE A 790 -38.47 17.75 18.74
CA ILE A 790 -39.32 18.62 17.93
C ILE A 790 -40.57 19.04 18.70
N PHE A 791 -41.18 18.16 19.49
CA PHE A 791 -42.31 18.55 20.34
C PHE A 791 -41.90 19.60 21.39
N ILE A 792 -40.73 19.43 22.02
CA ILE A 792 -40.20 20.42 22.95
C ILE A 792 -39.88 21.73 22.21
N PHE A 793 -39.34 21.67 21.00
CA PHE A 793 -39.12 22.84 20.16
C PHE A 793 -40.44 23.56 19.85
N ASP A 794 -41.47 22.84 19.41
CA ASP A 794 -42.77 23.42 19.08
C ASP A 794 -43.44 24.08 20.27
N ILE A 795 -43.42 23.44 21.45
CA ILE A 795 -43.97 24.03 22.68
C ILE A 795 -43.26 25.35 23.02
N ARG A 796 -41.94 25.44 22.77
CA ARG A 796 -41.16 26.67 23.02
C ARG A 796 -41.35 27.76 21.97
N HIS A 797 -41.86 27.42 20.79
CA HIS A 797 -41.93 28.32 19.63
C HIS A 797 -43.36 28.40 19.06
N ASN A 798 -44.39 28.32 19.90
CA ASN A 798 -45.80 28.48 19.51
C ASN A 798 -46.22 27.55 18.35
N PHE A 799 -45.78 26.28 18.39
CA PHE A 799 -46.08 25.25 17.39
C PHE A 799 -45.64 25.59 15.96
N LEU A 800 -44.54 26.36 15.83
CA LEU A 800 -43.99 26.78 14.53
C LEU A 800 -43.75 25.62 13.55
N ASN A 801 -43.06 24.56 13.98
CA ASN A 801 -42.71 23.44 13.12
C ASN A 801 -43.95 22.63 12.71
N LEU A 802 -44.89 22.42 13.63
CA LEU A 802 -46.18 21.82 13.31
C LEU A 802 -46.95 22.64 12.25
N ASN A 803 -46.98 23.96 12.39
CA ASN A 803 -47.60 24.85 11.40
C ASN A 803 -46.89 24.77 10.03
N LEU A 804 -45.56 24.68 10.02
CA LEU A 804 -44.78 24.46 8.80
C LEU A 804 -45.15 23.13 8.14
N ILE A 805 -45.27 22.03 8.90
CA ILE A 805 -45.69 20.73 8.38
C ILE A 805 -47.10 20.78 7.77
N LEU A 806 -48.06 21.37 8.49
CA LEU A 806 -49.46 21.48 8.03
C LEU A 806 -49.62 22.34 6.77
N ASN A 807 -48.72 23.32 6.58
CA ASN A 807 -48.73 24.23 5.44
C ASN A 807 -47.77 23.79 4.32
N PHE A 808 -46.89 22.80 4.54
CA PHE A 808 -45.93 22.29 3.56
C PHE A 808 -46.63 21.82 2.28
N GLY A 809 -47.78 21.16 2.41
CA GLY A 809 -48.57 20.66 1.27
C GLY A 809 -49.47 21.69 0.59
N LYS A 810 -49.58 22.93 1.10
CA LYS A 810 -50.52 23.94 0.61
C LYS A 810 -49.89 24.97 -0.34
N SER A 811 -48.56 25.01 -0.43
CA SER A 811 -47.82 26.10 -1.09
C SER A 811 -46.67 25.58 -1.95
N ALA A 812 -46.95 25.20 -3.19
CA ALA A 812 -46.00 25.23 -4.32
C ALA A 812 -46.70 24.66 -5.56
N ILE A 813 -46.84 25.48 -6.60
CA ILE A 813 -47.16 25.05 -7.97
C ILE A 813 -45.85 25.23 -8.74
N GLN A 814 -45.13 24.14 -8.98
CA GLN A 814 -44.02 24.12 -9.94
C GLN A 814 -44.32 23.09 -11.02
N GLU A 815 -44.20 23.49 -12.28
CA GLU A 815 -44.37 22.60 -13.42
C GLU A 815 -43.19 21.61 -13.54
N GLY A 816 -43.51 20.32 -13.52
CA GLY A 816 -42.56 19.24 -13.69
C GLY A 816 -43.08 17.93 -13.11
N GLY A 817 -43.61 17.05 -13.98
CA GLY A 817 -44.23 15.80 -13.54
C GLY A 817 -43.26 14.81 -12.91
N LEU A 818 -43.74 14.02 -11.94
CA LEU A 818 -43.02 12.97 -11.21
C LEU A 818 -42.33 11.93 -12.14
N ILE A 819 -42.84 11.73 -13.35
CA ILE A 819 -42.20 10.90 -14.38
C ILE A 819 -40.83 11.42 -14.83
N GLU A 820 -40.65 12.75 -14.83
CA GLU A 820 -39.39 13.39 -15.17
C GLU A 820 -38.35 13.15 -14.08
N VAL A 821 -38.77 13.28 -12.81
CA VAL A 821 -37.94 13.01 -11.64
C VAL A 821 -37.53 11.54 -11.60
N TRP A 822 -38.46 10.63 -11.85
CA TRP A 822 -38.19 9.20 -11.93
C TRP A 822 -37.23 8.85 -13.08
N ARG A 823 -37.43 9.43 -14.26
CA ARG A 823 -36.54 9.27 -15.41
C ARG A 823 -35.12 9.76 -15.10
N ASN A 824 -35.00 10.92 -14.44
CA ASN A 824 -33.72 11.47 -14.03
C ASN A 824 -33.06 10.59 -12.96
N PHE A 825 -33.82 10.11 -11.97
CA PHE A 825 -33.33 9.17 -10.98
C PHE A 825 -32.79 7.89 -11.63
N LEU A 826 -33.52 7.26 -12.56
CA LEU A 826 -33.03 6.09 -13.30
C LEU A 826 -31.76 6.41 -14.10
N SER A 827 -31.69 7.61 -14.67
CA SER A 827 -30.50 8.04 -15.42
C SER A 827 -29.27 8.18 -14.51
N ILE A 828 -29.46 8.66 -13.27
CA ILE A 828 -28.41 8.68 -12.24
C ILE A 828 -28.05 7.26 -11.79
N VAL A 829 -29.05 6.39 -11.59
CA VAL A 829 -28.85 5.00 -11.14
C VAL A 829 -27.97 4.20 -12.10
N PHE A 830 -28.25 4.30 -13.40
CA PHE A 830 -27.57 3.51 -14.41
C PHE A 830 -26.46 4.25 -15.17
N GLY A 831 -26.36 5.57 -15.05
CA GLY A 831 -25.34 6.39 -15.73
C GLY A 831 -25.60 6.63 -17.22
N PHE A 832 -26.82 6.44 -17.71
CA PHE A 832 -27.23 6.75 -19.08
C PHE A 832 -28.70 7.24 -19.12
N GLY A 833 -29.04 8.03 -20.15
CA GLY A 833 -30.37 8.64 -20.26
C GLY A 833 -31.48 7.64 -20.56
N PHE A 834 -32.64 7.80 -19.90
CA PHE A 834 -33.86 7.07 -20.20
C PHE A 834 -34.90 7.97 -20.88
N SER A 835 -35.75 7.41 -21.73
CA SER A 835 -36.97 8.10 -22.17
C SER A 835 -38.07 7.99 -21.10
N LYS A 836 -39.06 8.89 -21.12
CA LYS A 836 -40.21 8.84 -20.20
C LYS A 836 -40.94 7.50 -20.28
N THR A 837 -41.22 7.05 -21.51
CA THR A 837 -41.92 5.79 -21.78
C THR A 837 -41.15 4.58 -21.25
N ILE A 838 -39.84 4.51 -21.52
CA ILE A 838 -39.00 3.39 -21.05
C ILE A 838 -38.92 3.39 -19.52
N SER A 839 -38.79 4.56 -18.89
CA SER A 839 -38.74 4.69 -17.43
C SER A 839 -40.03 4.19 -16.77
N PHE A 840 -41.18 4.53 -17.36
CA PHE A 840 -42.48 4.07 -16.89
C PHE A 840 -42.67 2.56 -17.07
N VAL A 841 -42.36 2.04 -18.26
CA VAL A 841 -42.44 0.60 -18.57
C VAL A 841 -41.50 -0.20 -17.67
N PHE A 842 -40.28 0.30 -17.42
CA PHE A 842 -39.34 -0.33 -16.50
C PHE A 842 -39.92 -0.45 -15.09
N TYR A 843 -40.56 0.61 -14.59
CA TYR A 843 -41.20 0.60 -13.28
C TYR A 843 -42.35 -0.42 -13.20
N LEU A 844 -43.26 -0.42 -14.19
CA LEU A 844 -44.34 -1.40 -14.29
C LEU A 844 -43.81 -2.83 -14.41
N PHE A 845 -42.72 -3.03 -15.14
CA PHE A 845 -42.06 -4.32 -15.26
C PHE A 845 -41.53 -4.81 -13.90
N VAL A 846 -40.84 -3.96 -13.14
CA VAL A 846 -40.37 -4.35 -11.80
C VAL A 846 -41.54 -4.65 -10.86
N LEU A 847 -42.62 -3.88 -10.91
CA LEU A 847 -43.85 -4.15 -10.15
C LEU A 847 -44.46 -5.51 -10.52
N PHE A 848 -44.62 -5.79 -11.82
CA PHE A 848 -45.15 -7.06 -12.29
C PHE A 848 -44.28 -8.25 -11.86
N VAL A 849 -42.96 -8.12 -12.03
CA VAL A 849 -41.99 -9.16 -11.67
C VAL A 849 -41.98 -9.40 -10.16
N SER A 850 -41.96 -8.35 -9.35
CA SER A 850 -42.01 -8.46 -7.89
C SER A 850 -43.31 -9.12 -7.41
N PHE A 851 -44.45 -8.76 -7.99
CA PHE A 851 -45.73 -9.40 -7.71
C PHE A 851 -45.73 -10.89 -8.08
N LYS A 852 -45.21 -11.25 -9.26
CA LYS A 852 -45.06 -12.65 -9.68
C LYS A 852 -44.19 -13.43 -8.70
N PHE A 853 -43.05 -12.89 -8.28
CA PHE A 853 -42.19 -13.56 -7.29
C PHE A 853 -42.87 -13.75 -5.94
N TYR A 854 -43.63 -12.74 -5.48
CA TYR A 854 -44.45 -12.86 -4.28
C TYR A 854 -45.46 -14.03 -4.38
N LEU A 855 -46.14 -14.18 -5.52
CA LEU A 855 -47.13 -15.24 -5.72
C LEU A 855 -46.50 -16.65 -5.72
N TYR A 856 -45.32 -16.80 -6.34
CA TYR A 856 -44.66 -18.11 -6.51
C TYR A 856 -43.75 -18.52 -5.35
N GLU A 857 -43.35 -17.60 -4.46
CA GLU A 857 -42.48 -17.94 -3.34
C GLU A 857 -43.25 -18.77 -2.29
N LYS A 858 -42.66 -19.90 -1.89
CA LYS A 858 -43.27 -20.87 -0.98
C LYS A 858 -42.84 -20.68 0.48
N ASP A 859 -41.68 -20.07 0.70
CA ASP A 859 -41.21 -19.76 2.05
C ASP A 859 -42.00 -18.57 2.63
N ASN A 860 -42.69 -18.78 3.76
CA ASN A 860 -43.56 -17.77 4.38
C ASN A 860 -42.83 -16.45 4.70
N LEU A 861 -41.59 -16.51 5.18
CA LEU A 861 -40.82 -15.31 5.53
C LEU A 861 -40.42 -14.55 4.26
N LYS A 862 -39.87 -15.25 3.26
CA LYS A 862 -39.49 -14.63 1.98
C LYS A 862 -40.71 -14.06 1.27
N LYS A 863 -41.85 -14.78 1.30
CA LYS A 863 -43.11 -14.33 0.73
C LYS A 863 -43.60 -13.03 1.37
N GLU A 864 -43.63 -12.94 2.70
CA GLU A 864 -43.99 -11.70 3.39
C GLU A 864 -43.01 -10.56 3.07
N ILE A 865 -41.71 -10.83 3.00
CA ILE A 865 -40.73 -9.80 2.66
C ILE A 865 -40.91 -9.33 1.21
N LEU A 866 -41.12 -10.24 0.25
CA LEU A 866 -41.43 -9.87 -1.13
C LEU A 866 -42.72 -9.05 -1.23
N PHE A 867 -43.72 -9.35 -0.39
CA PHE A 867 -44.93 -8.53 -0.27
C PHE A 867 -44.63 -7.13 0.29
N ILE A 868 -43.75 -7.00 1.29
CA ILE A 868 -43.27 -5.70 1.79
C ILE A 868 -42.60 -4.91 0.67
N LEU A 869 -41.65 -5.54 -0.06
CA LEU A 869 -40.93 -4.88 -1.16
C LEU A 869 -41.89 -4.42 -2.26
N PHE A 870 -42.84 -5.28 -2.66
CA PHE A 870 -43.89 -4.94 -3.59
C PHE A 870 -44.76 -3.79 -3.08
N SER A 871 -45.16 -3.81 -1.80
CA SER A 871 -45.99 -2.76 -1.19
C SER A 871 -45.26 -1.43 -1.12
N ILE A 872 -43.95 -1.40 -0.88
CA ILE A 872 -43.13 -0.18 -0.94
C ILE A 872 -43.19 0.42 -2.34
N LEU A 873 -43.03 -0.42 -3.39
CA LEU A 873 -43.11 0.03 -4.78
C LEU A 873 -44.54 0.46 -5.18
N VAL A 874 -45.59 -0.18 -4.67
CA VAL A 874 -46.97 0.26 -4.95
C VAL A 874 -47.27 1.57 -4.22
N LEU A 875 -46.83 1.73 -2.98
CA LEU A 875 -47.02 2.95 -2.20
C LEU A 875 -46.31 4.14 -2.87
N SER A 876 -45.09 3.92 -3.37
CA SER A 876 -44.39 4.94 -4.15
C SER A 876 -45.08 5.25 -5.47
N LEU A 877 -45.72 4.25 -6.12
CA LEU A 877 -46.54 4.50 -7.32
C LEU A 877 -47.82 5.28 -7.01
N PHE A 878 -48.47 4.97 -5.88
CA PHE A 878 -49.69 5.66 -5.48
C PHE A 878 -49.41 7.13 -5.15
N VAL A 879 -48.31 7.41 -4.42
CA VAL A 879 -47.81 8.77 -4.24
C VAL A 879 -47.44 9.39 -5.59
N PHE A 880 -46.78 8.64 -6.49
CA PHE A 880 -46.42 9.07 -7.84
C PHE A 880 -47.62 9.45 -8.73
N LEU A 881 -48.80 8.84 -8.51
CA LEU A 881 -50.00 9.02 -9.35
C LEU A 881 -51.06 9.96 -8.74
N PHE A 882 -51.23 9.96 -7.41
CA PHE A 882 -52.37 10.62 -6.75
C PHE A 882 -51.99 11.81 -5.87
N VAL A 883 -50.70 11.95 -5.54
CA VAL A 883 -50.19 13.07 -4.77
C VAL A 883 -49.14 13.74 -5.65
N TYR A 884 -49.50 14.72 -6.51
CA TYR A 884 -48.83 16.02 -6.46
C TYR A 884 -49.08 17.04 -7.57
N HIS A 885 -49.14 18.29 -7.10
CA HIS A 885 -48.86 19.55 -7.77
C HIS A 885 -47.39 20.06 -7.53
N PHE A 886 -46.44 19.20 -7.11
CA PHE A 886 -45.04 19.50 -6.72
C PHE A 886 -44.02 18.59 -7.43
N ARG A 887 -42.83 19.12 -7.75
CA ARG A 887 -41.70 18.37 -8.31
C ARG A 887 -40.66 18.06 -7.20
N PRO A 888 -40.58 16.83 -6.67
CA PRO A 888 -39.52 16.47 -5.72
C PRO A 888 -38.15 16.37 -6.41
N SER A 889 -37.08 16.53 -5.63
CA SER A 889 -35.72 16.27 -6.10
C SER A 889 -35.49 14.77 -6.35
N GLU A 890 -34.58 14.44 -7.26
CA GLU A 890 -34.31 13.05 -7.69
C GLU A 890 -33.91 12.12 -6.53
N TYR A 891 -33.21 12.65 -5.53
CA TYR A 891 -32.77 11.87 -4.37
C TYR A 891 -33.92 11.35 -3.50
N TYR A 892 -35.15 11.89 -3.64
CA TYR A 892 -36.34 11.36 -2.93
C TYR A 892 -36.70 9.93 -3.32
N PHE A 893 -36.09 9.37 -4.37
CA PHE A 893 -36.22 7.97 -4.75
C PHE A 893 -35.12 7.06 -4.15
N ASN A 894 -34.19 7.57 -3.33
CA ASN A 894 -33.10 6.79 -2.75
C ASN A 894 -33.63 5.61 -1.90
N PHE A 895 -34.78 5.76 -1.25
CA PHE A 895 -35.42 4.65 -0.50
C PHE A 895 -35.70 3.40 -1.37
N SER A 896 -35.91 3.59 -2.67
CA SER A 896 -36.28 2.52 -3.61
C SER A 896 -35.07 1.75 -4.14
N LEU A 897 -33.88 2.34 -4.11
CA LEU A 897 -32.65 1.72 -4.62
C LEU A 897 -32.31 0.38 -3.96
N PRO A 898 -32.28 0.24 -2.61
CA PRO A 898 -32.02 -1.05 -1.98
C PRO A 898 -33.11 -2.09 -2.30
N VAL A 899 -34.35 -1.66 -2.55
CA VAL A 899 -35.45 -2.54 -2.97
C VAL A 899 -35.19 -3.09 -4.38
N PHE A 900 -34.85 -2.23 -5.34
CA PHE A 900 -34.53 -2.63 -6.72
C PHE A 900 -33.35 -3.58 -6.78
N VAL A 901 -32.25 -3.23 -6.11
CA VAL A 901 -31.03 -4.05 -6.12
C VAL A 901 -31.27 -5.40 -5.43
N LEU A 902 -32.06 -5.43 -4.35
CA LEU A 902 -32.44 -6.69 -3.68
C LEU A 902 -33.32 -7.58 -4.57
N LEU A 903 -34.37 -7.02 -5.18
CA LEU A 903 -35.25 -7.76 -6.10
C LEU A 903 -34.47 -8.33 -7.29
N PHE A 904 -33.59 -7.51 -7.89
CA PHE A 904 -32.70 -7.95 -8.95
C PHE A 904 -31.77 -9.07 -8.49
N SER A 905 -31.13 -8.92 -7.33
CA SER A 905 -30.19 -9.91 -6.79
C SER A 905 -30.86 -11.25 -6.46
N PHE A 906 -32.09 -11.19 -5.94
CA PHE A 906 -32.90 -12.37 -5.65
C PHE A 906 -33.36 -13.06 -6.94
N TRP A 907 -33.85 -12.28 -7.92
CA TRP A 907 -34.24 -12.79 -9.23
C TRP A 907 -33.05 -13.45 -9.93
N PHE A 908 -31.90 -12.78 -9.93
CA PHE A 908 -30.69 -13.25 -10.57
C PHE A 908 -30.21 -14.58 -9.97
N ASP A 909 -30.25 -14.73 -8.64
CA ASP A 909 -29.89 -15.99 -7.98
C ASP A 909 -30.82 -17.15 -8.40
N LYS A 910 -32.14 -16.90 -8.45
CA LYS A 910 -33.12 -17.88 -8.92
C LYS A 910 -32.91 -18.23 -10.40
N PHE A 911 -32.69 -17.22 -11.24
CA PHE A 911 -32.46 -17.41 -12.67
C PHE A 911 -31.20 -18.23 -12.96
N LEU A 912 -30.07 -17.91 -12.31
CA LEU A 912 -28.83 -18.69 -12.42
C LEU A 912 -28.99 -20.14 -11.93
N SER A 913 -29.79 -20.35 -10.89
CA SER A 913 -30.04 -21.70 -10.37
C SER A 913 -30.74 -22.61 -11.39
N THR A 914 -31.48 -22.02 -12.34
CA THR A 914 -32.22 -22.74 -13.39
C THR A 914 -31.37 -23.04 -14.62
N PHE A 915 -30.48 -22.13 -15.07
CA PHE A 915 -29.82 -22.24 -16.38
C PHE A 915 -28.33 -22.71 -16.37
N LYS A 916 -27.74 -23.05 -15.21
CA LYS A 916 -26.31 -23.45 -15.03
C LYS A 916 -25.28 -22.44 -15.63
N LEU A 917 -23.98 -22.73 -15.45
CA LEU A 917 -22.79 -21.85 -15.62
C LEU A 917 -22.64 -21.04 -16.94
N ARG A 918 -23.48 -21.26 -17.96
CA ARG A 918 -23.37 -20.63 -19.30
C ARG A 918 -23.68 -19.12 -19.30
N MET A 919 -24.29 -18.58 -18.26
CA MET A 919 -24.71 -17.16 -18.16
C MET A 919 -23.73 -16.26 -17.39
N ILE A 920 -22.68 -16.82 -16.78
CA ILE A 920 -21.65 -16.04 -16.07
C ILE A 920 -21.00 -14.98 -16.97
N PRO A 921 -20.66 -15.26 -18.25
CA PRO A 921 -20.08 -14.25 -19.14
C PRO A 921 -20.99 -13.04 -19.37
N ILE A 922 -22.30 -13.26 -19.52
CA ILE A 922 -23.29 -12.18 -19.72
C ILE A 922 -23.40 -11.31 -18.47
N PHE A 923 -23.40 -11.92 -17.29
CA PHE A 923 -23.40 -11.16 -16.04
C PHE A 923 -22.10 -10.36 -15.84
N LEU A 924 -20.94 -10.95 -16.15
CA LEU A 924 -19.67 -10.23 -16.14
C LEU A 924 -19.67 -9.09 -17.16
N ALA A 925 -20.28 -9.27 -18.34
CA ALA A 925 -20.44 -8.20 -19.32
C ALA A 925 -21.33 -7.06 -18.79
N ILE A 926 -22.43 -7.36 -18.09
CA ILE A 926 -23.26 -6.35 -17.42
C ILE A 926 -22.46 -5.63 -16.33
N LEU A 927 -21.65 -6.34 -15.55
CA LEU A 927 -20.81 -5.72 -14.52
C LEU A 927 -19.75 -4.79 -15.13
N ILE A 928 -19.13 -5.21 -16.23
CA ILE A 928 -18.17 -4.38 -17.00
C ILE A 928 -18.88 -3.15 -17.58
N LEU A 929 -20.10 -3.32 -18.08
CA LEU A 929 -20.91 -2.22 -18.59
C LEU A 929 -21.25 -1.21 -17.47
N LEU A 930 -21.70 -1.69 -16.30
CA LEU A 930 -21.94 -0.85 -15.12
C LEU A 930 -20.66 -0.15 -14.67
N LEU A 931 -19.52 -0.86 -14.65
CA LEU A 931 -18.22 -0.27 -14.34
C LEU A 931 -17.89 0.86 -15.34
N LYS A 932 -18.08 0.64 -16.65
CA LYS A 932 -17.86 1.66 -17.68
C LYS A 932 -18.70 2.91 -17.43
N PHE A 933 -19.98 2.76 -17.09
CA PHE A 933 -20.86 3.89 -16.79
C PHE A 933 -20.57 4.54 -15.43
N SER A 934 -19.91 3.84 -14.52
CA SER A 934 -19.44 4.42 -13.26
C SER A 934 -18.14 5.22 -13.42
N LEU A 935 -17.37 5.03 -14.50
CA LEU A 935 -16.09 5.73 -14.74
C LEU A 935 -16.17 7.25 -14.58
N PRO A 936 -17.17 7.97 -15.13
CA PRO A 936 -17.28 9.42 -14.97
C PRO A 936 -17.47 9.87 -13.51
N LEU A 937 -18.06 9.05 -12.64
CA LEU A 937 -18.22 9.34 -11.22
C LEU A 937 -16.92 9.20 -10.42
N TYR A 938 -15.84 8.74 -11.06
CA TYR A 938 -14.49 8.76 -10.50
C TYR A 938 -13.65 9.95 -10.98
N ASN A 939 -14.22 10.81 -11.83
CA ASN A 939 -13.59 12.08 -12.15
C ASN A 939 -13.61 13.02 -10.93
N PRO A 940 -12.64 13.94 -10.80
CA PRO A 940 -12.63 14.92 -9.72
C PRO A 940 -13.92 15.74 -9.70
N ASP A 941 -14.44 15.98 -8.49
CA ASP A 941 -15.54 16.90 -8.27
C ASP A 941 -14.96 18.29 -7.99
N ASN A 942 -15.24 19.23 -8.89
CA ASN A 942 -14.70 20.58 -8.84
C ASN A 942 -15.15 21.37 -7.59
N GLU A 943 -16.25 20.95 -6.98
CA GLU A 943 -16.77 21.50 -5.72
C GLU A 943 -16.34 20.67 -4.49
N SER A 944 -15.38 19.75 -4.67
CA SER A 944 -14.89 18.92 -3.57
C SER A 944 -14.16 19.73 -2.51
N ILE A 945 -14.19 19.21 -1.29
CA ILE A 945 -13.52 19.83 -0.15
C ILE A 945 -12.02 20.01 -0.40
N PHE A 946 -11.39 19.09 -1.15
CA PHE A 946 -9.97 19.16 -1.47
C PHE A 946 -9.62 20.41 -2.27
N TYR A 947 -10.39 20.75 -3.31
CA TYR A 947 -10.14 21.96 -4.09
C TYR A 947 -10.43 23.22 -3.27
N LYS A 948 -11.49 23.23 -2.46
CA LYS A 948 -11.80 24.35 -1.57
C LYS A 948 -10.69 24.56 -0.54
N GLU A 949 -10.20 23.51 0.11
CA GLU A 949 -9.05 23.60 1.03
C GLU A 949 -7.77 24.07 0.33
N LYS A 950 -7.53 23.65 -0.91
CA LYS A 950 -6.41 24.16 -1.71
C LYS A 950 -6.50 25.67 -1.95
N VAL A 951 -7.68 26.18 -2.28
CA VAL A 951 -7.91 27.63 -2.41
C VAL A 951 -7.61 28.33 -1.09
N ILE A 952 -8.12 27.83 0.04
CA ILE A 952 -7.85 28.38 1.38
C ILE A 952 -6.35 28.34 1.73
N SER A 953 -5.66 27.25 1.41
CA SER A 953 -4.21 27.11 1.66
C SER A 953 -3.38 28.08 0.81
N SER A 954 -3.80 28.34 -0.43
CA SER A 954 -3.18 29.32 -1.31
C SER A 954 -3.37 30.74 -0.77
N LEU A 955 -4.58 31.06 -0.26
CA LEU A 955 -4.84 32.34 0.39
C LEU A 955 -3.93 32.54 1.61
N LYS A 956 -3.75 31.52 2.45
CA LYS A 956 -2.81 31.58 3.58
C LYS A 956 -1.37 31.83 3.15
N ALA A 957 -0.91 31.11 2.13
CA ALA A 957 0.48 31.22 1.65
C ALA A 957 0.79 32.55 0.96
N VAL A 958 -0.18 33.14 0.26
CA VAL A 958 0.02 34.41 -0.47
C VAL A 958 -0.01 35.62 0.47
N PHE A 959 -0.77 35.57 1.56
CA PHE A 959 -1.07 36.74 2.38
C PHE A 959 -0.58 36.64 3.83
N GLU A 960 0.40 35.79 4.12
CA GLU A 960 1.00 35.65 5.46
C GLU A 960 1.23 37.03 6.14
N ASN A 961 0.62 37.22 7.31
CA ASN A 961 0.71 38.41 8.17
C ASN A 961 0.15 39.74 7.60
N ARG A 962 -0.67 39.72 6.53
CA ARG A 962 -1.39 40.92 6.05
C ARG A 962 -2.87 40.83 6.37
N ASN A 963 -3.48 41.94 6.75
CA ASN A 963 -4.93 42.03 6.90
C ASN A 963 -5.55 42.30 5.52
N TYR A 964 -6.54 41.49 5.14
CA TYR A 964 -7.24 41.55 3.85
C TYR A 964 -8.72 41.19 4.05
N ASP A 965 -9.55 41.57 3.10
CA ASP A 965 -10.97 41.22 3.03
C ASP A 965 -11.21 40.18 1.93
N ILE A 966 -12.24 39.33 2.06
CA ILE A 966 -12.55 38.29 1.07
C ILE A 966 -13.98 38.48 0.57
N SER A 967 -14.13 38.56 -0.75
CA SER A 967 -15.41 38.46 -1.45
C SER A 967 -15.44 37.18 -2.30
N LEU A 968 -16.60 36.51 -2.33
CA LEU A 968 -16.85 35.37 -3.19
C LEU A 968 -17.69 35.84 -4.39
N ASP A 969 -17.13 35.83 -5.60
CA ASP A 969 -17.87 36.03 -6.85
C ASP A 969 -17.94 34.73 -7.61
N ILE A 970 -18.79 33.87 -7.08
CA ILE A 970 -19.00 32.50 -7.52
C ILE A 970 -20.45 32.41 -7.97
N ALA A 971 -20.75 31.53 -8.94
CA ALA A 971 -22.13 31.33 -9.38
C ALA A 971 -23.04 31.00 -8.18
N GLU A 972 -24.29 31.45 -8.26
CA GLU A 972 -25.26 31.37 -7.16
C GLU A 972 -25.39 29.94 -6.60
N GLY A 973 -25.26 29.81 -5.27
CA GLY A 973 -25.33 28.53 -4.56
C GLY A 973 -24.02 27.73 -4.51
N LYS A 974 -22.95 28.19 -5.16
CA LYS A 974 -21.62 27.54 -5.13
C LYS A 974 -20.61 28.21 -4.20
N ASP A 975 -20.94 29.35 -3.63
CA ASP A 975 -20.20 30.00 -2.54
C ASP A 975 -20.24 29.16 -1.25
N ALA A 976 -21.30 28.37 -1.09
CA ALA A 976 -21.44 27.42 0.00
C ALA A 976 -20.27 26.43 0.10
N GLY A 977 -19.79 26.19 1.31
CA GLY A 977 -18.62 25.37 1.63
C GLY A 977 -17.36 26.18 1.94
N PHE A 978 -17.28 27.44 1.51
CA PHE A 978 -16.14 28.30 1.82
C PHE A 978 -16.24 28.94 3.20
N TYR A 979 -17.42 29.32 3.67
CA TYR A 979 -17.59 30.06 4.93
C TYR A 979 -17.14 29.25 6.15
N TYR A 980 -17.48 27.96 6.21
CA TYR A 980 -17.01 27.09 7.29
C TYR A 980 -15.50 26.91 7.24
N LEU A 981 -14.93 26.69 6.05
CA LEU A 981 -13.49 26.52 5.89
C LEU A 981 -12.72 27.80 6.24
N LEU A 982 -13.21 28.98 5.85
CA LEU A 982 -12.64 30.28 6.21
C LEU A 982 -12.68 30.47 7.74
N SER A 983 -13.85 30.24 8.35
CA SER A 983 -14.03 30.35 9.80
C SER A 983 -13.15 29.36 10.57
N PHE A 984 -13.08 28.10 10.14
CA PHE A 984 -12.24 27.06 10.74
C PHE A 984 -10.74 27.41 10.66
N ASN A 985 -10.34 28.08 9.59
CA ASN A 985 -8.97 28.51 9.36
C ASN A 985 -8.60 29.86 9.99
N ASN A 986 -9.52 30.47 10.76
CA ASN A 986 -9.41 31.81 11.34
C ASN A 986 -9.19 32.93 10.31
N ILE A 987 -9.79 32.79 9.13
CA ILE A 987 -9.76 33.81 8.08
C ILE A 987 -11.07 34.60 8.13
N GLY A 988 -10.97 35.92 8.30
CA GLY A 988 -12.11 36.83 8.26
C GLY A 988 -12.63 37.01 6.83
N TYR A 989 -13.95 37.05 6.68
CA TYR A 989 -14.64 37.21 5.39
C TYR A 989 -15.74 38.30 5.44
N ASN A 990 -15.76 39.11 6.51
CA ASN A 990 -16.69 40.23 6.65
C ASN A 990 -15.97 41.51 6.26
N LYS A 991 -16.64 42.33 5.45
CA LYS A 991 -16.14 43.61 4.95
C LYS A 991 -15.66 44.49 6.09
N LYS A 992 -14.36 44.75 6.13
CA LYS A 992 -13.73 45.70 7.06
C LYS A 992 -13.13 46.84 6.26
N ASP A 993 -13.60 48.05 6.53
CA ASP A 993 -13.14 49.25 5.83
C ASP A 993 -11.62 49.43 5.99
N GLY A 994 -10.93 49.69 4.87
CA GLY A 994 -9.49 49.96 4.84
C GLY A 994 -8.56 48.79 4.51
N PHE A 995 -9.07 47.57 4.27
CA PHE A 995 -8.25 46.41 3.87
C PHE A 995 -8.36 46.08 2.36
N PRO A 996 -7.30 45.53 1.74
CA PRO A 996 -7.35 45.07 0.35
C PRO A 996 -8.34 43.91 0.18
N LEU A 997 -9.25 44.04 -0.80
CA LEU A 997 -10.24 43.01 -1.13
C LEU A 997 -9.65 41.94 -2.05
N ILE A 998 -9.81 40.68 -1.67
CA ILE A 998 -9.48 39.51 -2.48
C ILE A 998 -10.79 38.88 -2.94
N GLN A 999 -10.94 38.74 -4.25
CA GLN A 999 -12.13 38.14 -4.84
C GLN A 999 -11.81 36.71 -5.30
N ILE A 1000 -12.57 35.72 -4.80
CA ILE A 1000 -12.51 34.35 -5.29
C ILE A 1000 -13.54 34.23 -6.42
N VAL A 1001 -13.07 33.99 -7.64
CA VAL A 1001 -13.92 33.97 -8.84
C VAL A 1001 -14.00 32.57 -9.45
N SER A 1002 -15.20 32.12 -9.82
CA SER A 1002 -15.40 30.86 -10.56
C SER A 1002 -15.36 31.08 -12.07
N THR A 1003 -14.63 30.22 -12.81
CA THR A 1003 -14.46 30.36 -14.27
C THR A 1003 -15.72 30.15 -15.11
N SER A 1004 -16.82 29.63 -14.54
CA SER A 1004 -18.05 29.42 -15.30
C SER A 1004 -18.77 30.71 -15.71
N ARG A 1005 -18.32 31.89 -15.26
CA ARG A 1005 -18.88 33.21 -15.60
C ARG A 1005 -18.00 34.08 -16.50
N GLN A 1006 -16.81 33.66 -16.91
CA GLN A 1006 -15.90 34.52 -17.69
C GLN A 1006 -15.50 33.91 -19.06
N ASN A 1007 -16.11 34.44 -20.12
CA ASN A 1007 -15.29 34.97 -21.21
C ASN A 1007 -14.44 36.07 -20.59
N CYS A 1008 -13.12 35.90 -20.52
CA CYS A 1008 -12.23 36.85 -19.87
C CYS A 1008 -11.53 37.70 -20.95
N PRO A 1009 -12.03 38.91 -21.28
CA PRO A 1009 -11.22 39.94 -21.89
C PRO A 1009 -10.95 41.08 -20.91
N ILE A 1010 -9.66 41.43 -20.80
CA ILE A 1010 -9.10 42.74 -20.46
C ILE A 1010 -8.78 43.03 -18.97
N ASN A 1011 -7.50 43.38 -18.79
CA ASN A 1011 -6.81 43.96 -17.63
C ASN A 1011 -7.59 45.06 -16.89
N ILE A 1012 -7.47 45.08 -15.55
CA ILE A 1012 -7.02 46.24 -14.74
C ILE A 1012 -6.72 45.76 -13.30
N LYS A 1013 -5.69 46.36 -12.70
CA LYS A 1013 -5.09 46.14 -11.38
C LYS A 1013 -6.07 45.84 -10.22
N ALA A 1014 -6.29 44.57 -9.93
CA ALA A 1014 -6.58 44.02 -8.61
C ALA A 1014 -6.26 42.52 -8.68
N TYR A 1015 -5.68 41.92 -7.63
CA TYR A 1015 -5.32 40.51 -7.64
C TYR A 1015 -6.57 39.61 -7.69
N SER A 1016 -7.05 39.30 -8.90
CA SER A 1016 -8.09 38.29 -9.15
C SER A 1016 -7.44 36.92 -9.23
N LEU A 1017 -7.68 36.05 -8.24
CA LEU A 1017 -7.36 34.62 -8.34
C LEU A 1017 -8.47 33.93 -9.16
N CYS A 1018 -8.29 33.91 -10.48
CA CYS A 1018 -9.12 33.08 -11.37
C CYS A 1018 -8.68 31.61 -11.23
N PHE A 1019 -9.54 30.74 -10.70
CA PHE A 1019 -9.28 29.29 -10.65
C PHE A 1019 -10.18 28.55 -11.64
N ASN A 1020 -9.59 27.96 -12.67
CA ASN A 1020 -10.30 27.05 -13.58
C ASN A 1020 -10.29 25.63 -13.01
N PRO A 1021 -11.45 25.00 -12.76
CA PRO A 1021 -11.48 23.63 -12.23
C PRO A 1021 -11.09 22.54 -13.25
N LEU A 1022 -11.00 22.87 -14.54
CA LEU A 1022 -10.71 21.92 -15.61
C LEU A 1022 -9.26 21.93 -16.12
N ASP A 1023 -8.40 22.82 -15.60
CA ASP A 1023 -7.00 22.95 -16.04
C ASP A 1023 -6.00 22.51 -14.96
N PHE A 1024 -6.27 21.39 -14.28
CA PHE A 1024 -5.30 20.77 -13.36
C PHE A 1024 -5.30 19.25 -13.51
N GLY A 1025 -4.81 18.78 -14.64
CA GLY A 1025 -4.51 17.38 -14.91
C GLY A 1025 -3.05 17.05 -14.61
N TRP A 1026 -2.69 16.87 -13.33
CA TRP A 1026 -1.42 16.28 -12.83
C TRP A 1026 -0.70 15.39 -13.84
#